data_AF-A0A7V0XPI3-F1
#
_entry.id   AF-A0A7V0XPI3-F1
#
_cell.length_a   1.000
_cell.length_b   1.000
_cell.length_c   1.000
_cell.angle_alpha   90.00
_cell.angle_beta   90.00
_cell.angle_gamma   90.00
#
_symmetry.space_group_name_H-M   'P 1'
#
loop_
_entity.id
_entity.type
_entity.pdbx_description
1 polymer ?
#
loop_
_entity_poly.entity_id
_entity_poly.type
_entity_poly.pdbx_seq_one_letter_code
_entity_poly.pdbx_strand_id
1 'polypeptide(L)'
;MKRAITISLIRYMLLPVAFLVIAEPGEAQRQAIETVFEDDHMIVEFNRDGMSRISSPSDKYQANIVGQGSWGEAEITYRVGTGAWLSIYSGGTQIEEVSPGKLVYSNFNEGTPMKYFRIFEKKGKAVEWTIRVESRFPHPITIGDFAVPFPVSSPRRYPRPPEIFEQGFTMHRHIAGDASFLYFTRANGEPPYLVVTTKPGTSFEYFENNMPFIHSGLSAGRIEEGTWRLENTMIELAPEGEEGSVIEYGFRLQWANSYDEIREILYENGLFDVRVIPGMTLPQGMKAKFSLHTRNNIDSIVPEFPEQTRIRFLKSPVPDHYIYEVEFNRLGENLLTIHYNGQYQSVLEFFSTEPLETLISKRSRFITRSQQHRDPSKWYNGLYSVWDMKNKVLRGPDNTDGFDHWWGYVLASDDPALCKAPFVAAKNVYMPVDEEIRSVEYYIENYVWGGLQRKPDEEPYPYGIYGVPNWKVNRDGLFYRAGIRNANLDKMPVWRAYDYPHIFMLYYHMFQVAEYYPDKVKFRDAEGYLDLACETARAFFKYPYEILPYYEVYQWGFYNELVLLPLIDALERYGRQEDADWLRGEWEKKVKYFVYDDPYPYRSEYAFDRTAFESTYALAKYGTLKEMEPDENLWYDKNRDVWYSHPEVSREDCREFMDRQLWAG
;
A
#
# COMPACT_ATOMS: atom_id res chain seq x y z
N MET A 1 -3.07 -32.72 -24.29
CA MET A 1 -4.22 -31.79 -24.30
C MET A 1 -3.70 -30.43 -23.86
N LYS A 2 -3.47 -29.55 -24.84
CA LYS A 2 -2.88 -28.21 -24.71
C LYS A 2 -3.99 -27.19 -24.92
N ARG A 3 -4.11 -26.18 -24.06
CA ARG A 3 -4.61 -24.86 -24.47
C ARG A 3 -3.75 -23.80 -23.78
N ALA A 4 -2.94 -23.16 -24.62
CA ALA A 4 -2.12 -22.00 -24.30
C ALA A 4 -3.02 -20.75 -24.30
N ILE A 5 -2.79 -19.86 -23.34
CA ILE A 5 -3.32 -18.50 -23.32
C ILE A 5 -2.15 -17.60 -23.71
N THR A 6 -2.20 -17.03 -24.90
CA THR A 6 -1.25 -16.05 -25.41
C THR A 6 -1.75 -14.66 -25.04
N ILE A 7 -1.03 -13.92 -24.19
CA ILE A 7 -1.24 -12.49 -23.96
C ILE A 7 -0.23 -11.75 -24.84
N SER A 8 -0.75 -11.01 -25.82
CA SER A 8 0.06 -10.17 -26.72
C SER A 8 -0.03 -8.71 -26.25
N LEU A 9 1.09 -8.15 -25.79
CA LEU A 9 1.31 -6.72 -25.66
C LEU A 9 1.73 -6.18 -27.04
N ILE A 10 0.95 -5.26 -27.62
CA ILE A 10 1.40 -4.46 -28.77
C ILE A 10 1.27 -2.97 -28.44
N ARG A 11 2.42 -2.30 -28.57
CA ARG A 11 2.67 -0.88 -28.43
C ARG A 11 1.86 -0.02 -29.40
N TYR A 12 1.47 1.14 -28.90
CA TYR A 12 0.93 2.28 -29.64
C TYR A 12 1.82 2.73 -30.80
N MET A 13 1.28 2.71 -32.02
CA MET A 13 1.69 3.56 -33.13
C MET A 13 0.44 4.22 -33.72
N LEU A 14 0.47 5.55 -33.77
CA LEU A 14 -0.53 6.43 -34.37
C LEU A 14 -0.41 6.42 -35.90
N LEU A 15 -1.52 6.22 -36.61
CA LEU A 15 -1.82 6.83 -37.91
C LEU A 15 -3.34 6.81 -38.16
N PRO A 16 -3.92 7.86 -38.79
CA PRO A 16 -5.35 8.11 -38.78
C PRO A 16 -6.04 7.34 -39.93
N VAL A 17 -7.06 6.56 -39.60
CA VAL A 17 -7.97 5.98 -40.59
C VAL A 17 -9.32 6.67 -40.42
N ALA A 18 -9.71 7.44 -41.44
CA ALA A 18 -11.02 8.06 -41.55
C ALA A 18 -12.10 6.98 -41.58
N PHE A 19 -12.99 6.97 -40.58
CA PHE A 19 -14.19 6.15 -40.60
C PHE A 19 -15.39 6.98 -41.05
N LEU A 20 -16.01 6.50 -42.13
CA LEU A 20 -17.30 6.93 -42.64
C LEU A 20 -18.36 6.81 -41.54
N VAL A 21 -19.06 7.91 -41.27
CA VAL A 21 -20.27 7.95 -40.44
C VAL A 21 -21.41 7.34 -41.24
N ILE A 22 -21.94 6.21 -40.76
CA ILE A 22 -23.28 5.72 -41.14
C ILE A 22 -24.20 6.14 -40.00
N ALA A 23 -25.09 7.08 -40.28
CA ALA A 23 -26.13 7.52 -39.37
C ALA A 23 -27.25 6.46 -39.33
N GLU A 24 -27.64 6.04 -38.13
CA GLU A 24 -28.97 5.46 -37.90
C GLU A 24 -29.78 6.38 -36.96
N PRO A 25 -31.11 6.52 -37.18
CA PRO A 25 -31.91 7.61 -36.63
C PRO A 25 -32.67 7.18 -35.37
N GLY A 26 -32.78 8.07 -34.39
CA GLY A 26 -33.62 7.88 -33.22
C GLY A 26 -33.29 8.79 -32.04
N GLU A 27 -33.15 10.09 -32.29
CA GLU A 27 -33.13 11.11 -31.23
C GLU A 27 -34.51 11.20 -30.57
N ALA A 28 -34.70 10.43 -29.50
CA ALA A 28 -35.60 10.82 -28.43
C ALA A 28 -34.77 11.62 -27.43
N GLN A 29 -35.08 12.91 -27.30
CA GLN A 29 -34.48 13.91 -26.41
C GLN A 29 -33.96 13.33 -25.09
N ARG A 30 -32.64 13.25 -24.98
CA ARG A 30 -31.91 13.01 -23.75
C ARG A 30 -31.86 14.32 -22.97
N GLN A 31 -32.79 14.54 -22.04
CA GLN A 31 -32.62 15.61 -21.04
C GLN A 31 -31.48 15.21 -20.11
N ALA A 32 -30.33 15.85 -20.25
CA ALA A 32 -29.32 15.87 -19.20
C ALA A 32 -29.92 16.64 -18.01
N ILE A 33 -30.07 15.98 -16.88
CA ILE A 33 -30.36 16.66 -15.63
C ILE A 33 -29.02 17.20 -15.14
N GLU A 34 -28.86 18.52 -15.20
CA GLU A 34 -27.75 19.26 -14.58
C GLU A 34 -28.22 19.73 -13.19
N THR A 35 -28.48 18.80 -12.26
CA THR A 35 -28.72 19.18 -10.86
C THR A 35 -27.40 19.14 -10.10
N VAL A 36 -27.16 20.17 -9.30
CA VAL A 36 -25.96 20.30 -8.47
C VAL A 36 -26.39 20.61 -7.03
N PHE A 37 -25.82 19.89 -6.07
CA PHE A 37 -25.85 20.29 -4.67
C PHE A 37 -24.55 21.03 -4.37
N GLU A 38 -24.62 22.35 -4.19
CA GLU A 38 -23.46 23.21 -3.98
C GLU A 38 -23.70 24.16 -2.80
N ASP A 39 -22.72 24.20 -1.90
CA ASP A 39 -22.55 25.21 -0.86
C ASP A 39 -21.06 25.34 -0.51
N ASP A 40 -20.73 26.13 0.51
CA ASP A 40 -19.34 26.34 0.97
C ASP A 40 -18.69 25.07 1.55
N HIS A 41 -19.44 23.95 1.71
CA HIS A 41 -18.94 22.71 2.27
C HIS A 41 -18.72 21.62 1.23
N MET A 42 -19.54 21.55 0.18
CA MET A 42 -19.49 20.44 -0.77
C MET A 42 -20.13 20.78 -2.12
N ILE A 43 -19.53 20.27 -3.19
CA ILE A 43 -20.08 20.29 -4.56
C ILE A 43 -20.36 18.85 -4.96
N VAL A 44 -21.62 18.53 -5.27
CA VAL A 44 -22.03 17.26 -5.84
C VAL A 44 -22.80 17.51 -7.13
N GLU A 45 -22.25 17.07 -8.26
CA GLU A 45 -22.94 17.09 -9.55
C GLU A 45 -23.61 15.74 -9.78
N PHE A 46 -24.81 15.77 -10.33
CA PHE A 46 -25.61 14.59 -10.63
C PHE A 46 -25.77 14.41 -12.14
N ASN A 47 -25.79 13.15 -12.58
CA ASN A 47 -26.16 12.76 -13.92
C ASN A 47 -27.24 11.67 -13.88
N ARG A 48 -27.55 11.07 -15.03
CA ARG A 48 -28.59 10.02 -15.14
C ARG A 48 -28.31 8.76 -14.29
N ASP A 49 -27.05 8.51 -13.94
CA ASP A 49 -26.58 7.29 -13.30
C ASP A 49 -26.31 7.51 -11.79
N GLY A 50 -26.19 8.76 -11.34
CA GLY A 50 -26.03 9.13 -9.92
C GLY A 50 -25.13 10.35 -9.73
N MET A 51 -24.35 10.39 -8.64
CA MET A 51 -23.35 11.42 -8.36
C MET A 51 -22.14 11.26 -9.31
N SER A 52 -22.00 12.17 -10.27
CA SER A 52 -20.93 12.14 -11.28
C SER A 52 -19.68 12.89 -10.85
N ARG A 53 -19.82 13.83 -9.92
CA ARG A 53 -18.72 14.58 -9.33
C ARG A 53 -18.99 14.80 -7.86
N ILE A 54 -17.96 14.61 -7.04
CA ILE A 54 -17.95 15.06 -5.64
C ILE A 54 -16.61 15.74 -5.42
N SER A 55 -16.64 17.03 -5.09
CA SER A 55 -15.45 17.84 -4.79
C SER A 55 -15.72 18.75 -3.59
N SER A 56 -14.64 19.26 -3.00
CA SER A 56 -14.73 20.22 -1.90
C SER A 56 -14.46 21.64 -2.43
N PRO A 57 -15.30 22.63 -2.12
CA PRO A 57 -15.02 24.04 -2.45
C PRO A 57 -13.71 24.55 -1.84
N SER A 58 -13.31 24.04 -0.66
CA SER A 58 -12.06 24.41 0.01
C SER A 58 -10.83 23.69 -0.52
N ASP A 59 -11.01 22.74 -1.45
CA ASP A 59 -9.89 22.07 -2.10
C ASP A 59 -9.24 22.98 -3.15
N LYS A 60 -7.97 23.36 -2.93
CA LYS A 60 -7.19 24.15 -3.90
C LYS A 60 -7.05 23.47 -5.27
N TYR A 61 -7.18 22.14 -5.33
CA TYR A 61 -7.08 21.37 -6.57
C TYR A 61 -8.43 21.11 -7.24
N GLN A 62 -9.54 21.41 -6.55
CA GLN A 62 -10.92 21.12 -6.98
C GLN A 62 -11.10 19.67 -7.49
N ALA A 63 -10.38 18.74 -6.88
CA ALA A 63 -10.23 17.38 -7.36
C ALA A 63 -11.54 16.60 -7.26
N ASN A 64 -11.87 15.84 -8.30
CA ASN A 64 -13.04 14.96 -8.30
C ASN A 64 -12.65 13.58 -7.78
N ILE A 65 -13.33 13.14 -6.72
CA ILE A 65 -13.14 11.80 -6.16
C ILE A 65 -13.73 10.69 -7.03
N VAL A 66 -14.79 11.01 -7.79
CA VAL A 66 -15.52 10.05 -8.61
C VAL A 66 -14.65 9.70 -9.82
N GLY A 67 -14.35 8.41 -9.97
CA GLY A 67 -13.62 7.88 -11.11
C GLY A 67 -14.48 7.80 -12.37
N GLN A 68 -14.18 6.83 -13.25
CA GLN A 68 -15.06 6.56 -14.37
C GLN A 68 -16.42 6.03 -13.89
N GLY A 69 -17.51 6.67 -14.32
CA GLY A 69 -18.88 6.34 -13.97
C GLY A 69 -19.52 7.37 -13.04
N SER A 70 -20.42 6.89 -12.17
CA SER A 70 -21.07 7.67 -11.12
C SER A 70 -21.10 6.86 -9.83
N TRP A 71 -21.17 7.53 -8.68
CA TRP A 71 -21.56 6.91 -7.41
C TRP A 71 -23.08 6.93 -7.28
N GLY A 72 -23.65 6.03 -6.50
CA GLY A 72 -25.08 6.07 -6.18
C GLY A 72 -25.88 4.85 -6.60
N GLU A 73 -25.35 4.03 -7.51
CA GLU A 73 -25.98 2.77 -7.91
C GLU A 73 -25.36 1.59 -7.14
N ALA A 74 -26.19 0.76 -6.50
CA ALA A 74 -25.78 -0.49 -5.88
C ALA A 74 -25.92 -1.68 -6.85
N GLU A 75 -25.02 -2.65 -6.68
CA GLU A 75 -25.09 -3.93 -7.36
C GLU A 75 -25.84 -4.93 -6.46
N ILE A 76 -27.08 -5.23 -6.84
CA ILE A 76 -27.98 -6.08 -6.05
C ILE A 76 -28.29 -7.33 -6.85
N THR A 77 -27.95 -8.49 -6.29
CA THR A 77 -28.24 -9.80 -6.89
C THR A 77 -29.25 -10.55 -6.03
N TYR A 78 -30.34 -10.99 -6.63
CA TYR A 78 -31.47 -11.60 -5.95
C TYR A 78 -31.96 -12.86 -6.66
N ARG A 79 -32.81 -13.64 -5.99
CA ARG A 79 -33.58 -14.73 -6.59
C ARG A 79 -34.99 -14.78 -6.02
N VAL A 80 -35.90 -15.37 -6.78
CA VAL A 80 -37.27 -15.67 -6.35
C VAL A 80 -37.40 -17.19 -6.20
N GLY A 81 -37.74 -17.66 -4.99
CA GLY A 81 -37.80 -19.09 -4.68
C GLY A 81 -36.49 -19.82 -5.04
N THR A 82 -36.60 -20.92 -5.79
CA THR A 82 -35.44 -21.70 -6.28
C THR A 82 -34.99 -21.29 -7.68
N GLY A 83 -35.37 -20.10 -8.15
CA GLY A 83 -34.99 -19.58 -9.46
C GLY A 83 -33.51 -19.24 -9.58
N ALA A 84 -33.12 -18.76 -10.77
CA ALA A 84 -31.77 -18.26 -11.02
C ALA A 84 -31.50 -16.96 -10.24
N TRP A 85 -30.22 -16.71 -9.95
CA TRP A 85 -29.77 -15.41 -9.46
C TRP A 85 -29.80 -14.38 -10.59
N LEU A 86 -30.41 -13.23 -10.33
CA LEU A 86 -30.64 -12.14 -11.27
C LEU A 86 -30.16 -10.83 -10.66
N SER A 87 -29.64 -9.92 -11.48
CA SER A 87 -29.36 -8.55 -11.05
C SER A 87 -30.66 -7.74 -11.00
N ILE A 88 -30.75 -6.81 -10.06
CA ILE A 88 -31.87 -5.86 -9.99
C ILE A 88 -31.99 -5.07 -11.29
N TYR A 89 -33.22 -4.73 -11.66
CA TYR A 89 -33.46 -3.89 -12.82
C TYR A 89 -33.06 -2.44 -12.53
N SER A 90 -32.02 -1.95 -13.19
CA SER A 90 -31.58 -0.55 -13.13
C SER A 90 -31.79 0.23 -14.43
N GLY A 91 -32.58 -0.33 -15.37
CA GLY A 91 -33.01 0.39 -16.57
C GLY A 91 -34.13 1.41 -16.30
N GLY A 92 -34.49 2.20 -17.31
CA GLY A 92 -35.68 3.06 -17.26
C GLY A 92 -35.67 4.11 -16.14
N THR A 93 -34.49 4.56 -15.71
CA THR A 93 -34.32 5.51 -14.60
C THR A 93 -35.19 6.75 -14.77
N GLN A 94 -36.08 6.99 -13.80
CA GLN A 94 -36.80 8.25 -13.65
C GLN A 94 -36.15 9.04 -12.51
N ILE A 95 -36.01 10.35 -12.70
CA ILE A 95 -35.34 11.23 -11.75
C ILE A 95 -36.30 12.37 -11.43
N GLU A 96 -36.56 12.56 -10.15
CA GLU A 96 -37.45 13.58 -9.64
C GLU A 96 -36.71 14.44 -8.60
N GLU A 97 -36.70 15.76 -8.80
CA GLU A 97 -36.33 16.71 -7.76
C GLU A 97 -37.57 17.01 -6.91
N VAL A 98 -37.70 16.28 -5.80
CA VAL A 98 -38.88 16.35 -4.91
C VAL A 98 -38.93 17.69 -4.19
N SER A 99 -37.76 18.27 -3.88
CA SER A 99 -37.60 19.60 -3.30
C SER A 99 -36.17 20.09 -3.52
N PRO A 100 -35.88 21.40 -3.37
CA PRO A 100 -34.51 21.89 -3.43
C PRO A 100 -33.58 21.08 -2.51
N GLY A 101 -32.51 20.54 -3.08
CA GLY A 101 -31.56 19.70 -2.35
C GLY A 101 -32.01 18.26 -2.09
N LYS A 102 -33.06 17.77 -2.77
CA LYS A 102 -33.51 16.37 -2.67
C LYS A 102 -33.84 15.78 -4.04
N LEU A 103 -33.08 14.76 -4.43
CA LEU A 103 -33.24 14.01 -5.67
C LEU A 103 -33.65 12.57 -5.38
N VAL A 104 -34.61 12.07 -6.15
CA VAL A 104 -35.05 10.67 -6.11
C VAL A 104 -34.90 10.06 -7.49
N TYR A 105 -34.06 9.05 -7.59
CA TYR A 105 -33.95 8.17 -8.73
C TYR A 105 -34.84 6.96 -8.46
N SER A 106 -35.67 6.59 -9.40
CA SER A 106 -36.49 5.39 -9.34
C SER A 106 -36.31 4.54 -10.59
N ASN A 107 -36.20 3.24 -10.37
CA ASN A 107 -36.05 2.23 -11.40
C ASN A 107 -37.12 1.17 -11.18
N PHE A 108 -38.01 1.06 -12.15
CA PHE A 108 -39.07 0.06 -12.15
C PHE A 108 -39.52 -0.19 -13.59
N ASN A 109 -39.70 -1.46 -13.92
CA ASN A 109 -40.38 -1.87 -15.14
C ASN A 109 -41.49 -2.85 -14.77
N GLU A 110 -42.63 -2.75 -15.44
CA GLU A 110 -43.75 -3.67 -15.21
C GLU A 110 -43.28 -5.12 -15.46
N GLY A 111 -43.59 -6.03 -14.53
CA GLY A 111 -43.12 -7.41 -14.55
C GLY A 111 -41.78 -7.66 -13.84
N THR A 112 -41.08 -6.62 -13.37
CA THR A 112 -39.94 -6.79 -12.46
C THR A 112 -40.42 -6.95 -11.01
N PRO A 113 -39.75 -7.79 -10.19
CA PRO A 113 -40.27 -8.15 -8.87
C PRO A 113 -40.02 -7.09 -7.79
N MET A 114 -39.24 -6.05 -8.08
CA MET A 114 -38.87 -5.02 -7.10
C MET A 114 -38.83 -3.63 -7.74
N LYS A 115 -39.16 -2.61 -6.96
CA LYS A 115 -38.81 -1.21 -7.23
C LYS A 115 -37.49 -0.89 -6.53
N TYR A 116 -36.66 -0.11 -7.21
CA TYR A 116 -35.37 0.32 -6.73
C TYR A 116 -35.30 1.84 -6.71
N PHE A 117 -34.89 2.41 -5.57
CA PHE A 117 -34.77 3.85 -5.40
C PHE A 117 -33.39 4.23 -4.88
N ARG A 118 -32.89 5.37 -5.37
CA ARG A 118 -31.71 6.06 -4.83
C ARG A 118 -32.11 7.48 -4.49
N ILE A 119 -31.99 7.84 -3.22
CA ILE A 119 -32.46 9.11 -2.68
C ILE A 119 -31.23 9.87 -2.20
N PHE A 120 -31.01 11.07 -2.73
CA PHE A 120 -29.93 11.96 -2.32
C PHE A 120 -30.53 13.21 -1.71
N GLU A 121 -30.10 13.56 -0.50
CA GLU A 121 -30.63 14.71 0.22
C GLU A 121 -29.51 15.51 0.88
N LYS A 122 -29.45 16.82 0.59
CA LYS A 122 -28.53 17.76 1.24
C LYS A 122 -29.01 18.02 2.66
N LYS A 123 -28.13 17.81 3.64
CA LYS A 123 -28.39 17.99 5.08
C LYS A 123 -27.24 18.74 5.75
N GLY A 124 -27.37 20.07 5.86
CA GLY A 124 -26.30 20.92 6.41
C GLY A 124 -25.00 20.72 5.62
N LYS A 125 -23.87 20.46 6.30
CA LYS A 125 -22.56 20.16 5.68
C LYS A 125 -22.47 18.80 4.95
N ALA A 126 -23.52 17.99 4.95
CA ALA A 126 -23.49 16.61 4.46
C ALA A 126 -24.45 16.38 3.27
N VAL A 127 -24.20 15.32 2.51
CA VAL A 127 -25.18 14.70 1.61
C VAL A 127 -25.50 13.31 2.16
N GLU A 128 -26.78 13.04 2.37
CA GLU A 128 -27.27 11.72 2.72
C GLU A 128 -27.67 10.98 1.45
N TRP A 129 -27.24 9.73 1.35
CA TRP A 129 -27.59 8.83 0.26
C TRP A 129 -28.32 7.64 0.86
N THR A 130 -29.57 7.41 0.44
CA THR A 130 -30.38 6.25 0.85
C THR A 130 -30.68 5.40 -0.37
N ILE A 131 -30.52 4.09 -0.24
CA ILE A 131 -30.91 3.08 -1.21
C ILE A 131 -32.11 2.35 -0.64
N ARG A 132 -33.21 2.29 -1.39
CA ARG A 132 -34.42 1.57 -0.99
C ARG A 132 -34.79 0.54 -2.03
N VAL A 133 -35.15 -0.66 -1.56
CA VAL A 133 -35.71 -1.71 -2.39
C VAL A 133 -37.09 -2.09 -1.84
N GLU A 134 -38.08 -2.17 -2.72
CA GLU A 134 -39.46 -2.50 -2.37
C GLU A 134 -39.95 -3.68 -3.22
N SER A 135 -40.46 -4.72 -2.58
CA SER A 135 -41.08 -5.87 -3.25
C SER A 135 -42.37 -5.47 -3.97
N ARG A 136 -42.52 -5.95 -5.20
CA ARG A 136 -43.73 -5.90 -6.04
C ARG A 136 -44.18 -7.31 -6.41
N PHE A 137 -43.75 -8.29 -5.62
CA PHE A 137 -43.94 -9.70 -5.91
C PHE A 137 -44.72 -10.37 -4.77
N PRO A 138 -45.67 -11.28 -5.06
CA PRO A 138 -46.51 -11.90 -4.03
C PRO A 138 -45.81 -13.00 -3.23
N HIS A 139 -44.51 -13.23 -3.46
CA HIS A 139 -43.72 -14.25 -2.76
C HIS A 139 -42.39 -13.65 -2.28
N PRO A 140 -41.77 -14.24 -1.23
CA PRO A 140 -40.50 -13.75 -0.73
C PRO A 140 -39.38 -13.76 -1.78
N ILE A 141 -38.47 -12.79 -1.66
CA ILE A 141 -37.32 -12.60 -2.55
C ILE A 141 -36.05 -12.69 -1.70
N THR A 142 -35.11 -13.56 -2.05
CA THR A 142 -33.81 -13.61 -1.38
C THR A 142 -32.84 -12.68 -2.09
N ILE A 143 -32.24 -11.74 -1.38
CA ILE A 143 -31.09 -10.94 -1.84
C ILE A 143 -29.82 -11.62 -1.35
N GLY A 144 -28.99 -12.05 -2.31
CA GLY A 144 -27.77 -12.80 -2.06
C GLY A 144 -26.56 -11.90 -1.89
N ASP A 145 -26.44 -10.88 -2.76
CA ASP A 145 -25.45 -9.82 -2.64
C ASP A 145 -26.13 -8.46 -2.73
N PHE A 146 -25.67 -7.54 -1.90
CA PHE A 146 -26.00 -6.12 -1.92
C PHE A 146 -24.70 -5.34 -1.76
N ALA A 147 -24.11 -4.96 -2.88
CA ALA A 147 -22.81 -4.32 -2.96
C ALA A 147 -22.93 -2.86 -3.36
N VAL A 148 -22.04 -2.00 -2.86
CA VAL A 148 -22.10 -0.55 -3.02
C VAL A 148 -20.81 -0.05 -3.67
N PRO A 149 -20.76 0.05 -5.02
CA PRO A 149 -19.58 0.55 -5.72
C PRO A 149 -19.23 2.01 -5.38
N PHE A 150 -17.96 2.25 -5.10
CA PHE A 150 -17.36 3.58 -5.03
C PHE A 150 -16.25 3.70 -6.09
N PRO A 151 -16.56 3.86 -7.39
CA PRO A 151 -15.52 4.02 -8.40
C PRO A 151 -14.69 5.27 -8.12
N VAL A 152 -13.42 5.09 -7.76
CA VAL A 152 -12.51 6.18 -7.36
C VAL A 152 -11.65 6.64 -8.53
N SER A 153 -11.39 7.95 -8.60
CA SER A 153 -10.35 8.52 -9.43
C SER A 153 -8.96 8.08 -8.95
N SER A 154 -8.53 6.87 -9.31
CA SER A 154 -7.29 6.28 -8.78
C SER A 154 -6.03 6.99 -9.30
N PRO A 155 -5.01 7.23 -8.45
CA PRO A 155 -3.71 7.79 -8.85
C PRO A 155 -3.07 7.04 -10.02
N ARG A 156 -3.31 5.73 -10.12
CA ARG A 156 -2.76 4.86 -11.18
C ARG A 156 -3.27 5.17 -12.59
N ARG A 157 -4.31 5.99 -12.72
CA ARG A 157 -4.88 6.40 -14.02
C ARG A 157 -4.13 7.56 -14.65
N TYR A 158 -3.34 8.30 -13.85
CA TYR A 158 -2.71 9.52 -14.30
C TYR A 158 -1.24 9.27 -14.71
N PRO A 159 -0.78 9.87 -15.82
CA PRO A 159 0.57 9.69 -16.31
C PRO A 159 1.58 10.67 -15.67
N ARG A 160 1.13 11.81 -15.14
CA ARG A 160 2.03 12.88 -14.64
C ARG A 160 1.93 13.04 -13.13
N PRO A 161 3.05 13.31 -12.42
CA PRO A 161 3.04 13.44 -10.95
C PRO A 161 2.00 14.44 -10.40
N PRO A 162 1.84 15.67 -10.92
CA PRO A 162 0.80 16.58 -10.40
C PRO A 162 -0.61 15.96 -10.45
N GLU A 163 -0.97 15.29 -11.55
CA GLU A 163 -2.28 14.65 -11.66
C GLU A 163 -2.41 13.45 -10.72
N ILE A 164 -1.36 12.62 -10.60
CA ILE A 164 -1.32 11.48 -9.68
C ILE A 164 -1.59 11.94 -8.25
N PHE A 165 -0.86 12.96 -7.78
CA PHE A 165 -0.81 13.38 -6.38
C PHE A 165 -1.91 14.39 -6.00
N GLU A 166 -2.35 15.23 -6.95
CA GLU A 166 -3.33 16.29 -6.70
C GLU A 166 -4.76 15.90 -7.11
N GLN A 167 -4.94 14.95 -8.03
CA GLN A 167 -6.26 14.53 -8.53
C GLN A 167 -6.60 13.07 -8.19
N GLY A 168 -5.59 12.24 -7.92
CA GLY A 168 -5.78 10.83 -7.60
C GLY A 168 -6.16 10.60 -6.14
N PHE A 169 -7.27 9.90 -5.89
CA PHE A 169 -7.74 9.46 -4.58
C PHE A 169 -7.52 7.98 -4.32
N THR A 170 -7.21 7.66 -3.07
CA THR A 170 -7.17 6.31 -2.51
C THR A 170 -8.31 6.13 -1.51
N MET A 171 -8.88 4.93 -1.48
CA MET A 171 -9.99 4.56 -0.60
C MET A 171 -9.44 3.77 0.58
N HIS A 172 -9.74 4.23 1.78
CA HIS A 172 -9.50 3.53 3.04
C HIS A 172 -10.82 3.01 3.58
N ARG A 173 -10.78 1.79 4.14
CA ARG A 173 -11.99 1.02 4.49
C ARG A 173 -11.84 0.51 5.91
N HIS A 174 -12.82 0.82 6.75
CA HIS A 174 -13.05 0.16 8.01
C HIS A 174 -14.33 -0.64 7.89
N ILE A 175 -14.20 -1.95 7.61
CA ILE A 175 -15.32 -2.87 7.44
C ILE A 175 -15.46 -3.66 8.75
N ALA A 176 -16.42 -3.24 9.57
CA ALA A 176 -16.58 -3.69 10.94
C ALA A 176 -18.06 -3.72 11.34
N GLY A 177 -18.93 -4.25 10.48
CA GLY A 177 -20.36 -4.36 10.76
C GLY A 177 -21.06 -3.01 10.76
N ASP A 178 -21.86 -2.74 11.78
CA ASP A 178 -22.73 -1.56 11.88
C ASP A 178 -21.93 -0.25 12.07
N ALA A 179 -20.70 -0.32 12.58
CA ALA A 179 -19.82 0.84 12.75
C ALA A 179 -18.89 1.12 11.56
N SER A 180 -19.17 0.52 10.41
CA SER A 180 -18.30 0.64 9.23
C SER A 180 -18.26 2.06 8.68
N PHE A 181 -17.10 2.45 8.16
CA PHE A 181 -16.95 3.71 7.45
C PHE A 181 -15.84 3.61 6.41
N LEU A 182 -15.90 4.52 5.46
CA LEU A 182 -14.88 4.71 4.44
C LEU A 182 -14.34 6.13 4.57
N TYR A 183 -13.07 6.32 4.24
CA TYR A 183 -12.59 7.65 3.95
C TYR A 183 -11.67 7.64 2.75
N PHE A 184 -11.57 8.78 2.10
CA PHE A 184 -10.83 8.93 0.86
C PHE A 184 -9.84 10.07 1.01
N THR A 185 -8.61 9.83 0.58
CA THR A 185 -7.53 10.81 0.61
C THR A 185 -6.84 10.86 -0.73
N ARG A 186 -6.35 12.04 -1.12
CA ARG A 186 -5.50 12.15 -2.30
C ARG A 186 -4.17 11.43 -2.10
N ALA A 187 -3.48 11.13 -3.18
CA ALA A 187 -2.16 10.52 -3.14
C ALA A 187 -1.09 11.40 -2.45
N ASN A 188 -1.27 12.72 -2.38
CA ASN A 188 -0.42 13.60 -1.57
C ASN A 188 -0.81 13.62 -0.07
N GLY A 189 -1.94 13.03 0.30
CA GLY A 189 -2.42 12.95 1.68
C GLY A 189 -2.94 14.25 2.30
N GLU A 190 -2.87 15.37 1.57
CA GLU A 190 -3.33 16.67 2.05
C GLU A 190 -4.87 16.68 2.20
N PRO A 191 -5.41 17.35 3.23
CA PRO A 191 -6.86 17.57 3.35
C PRO A 191 -7.41 18.39 2.17
N PRO A 192 -8.71 18.26 1.84
CA PRO A 192 -9.74 17.59 2.63
C PRO A 192 -9.89 16.09 2.33
N TYR A 193 -10.43 15.35 3.30
CA TYR A 193 -10.75 13.92 3.24
C TYR A 193 -12.25 13.74 3.13
N LEU A 194 -12.74 12.95 2.16
CA LEU A 194 -14.16 12.61 2.10
C LEU A 194 -14.40 11.43 3.05
N VAL A 195 -15.33 11.58 3.99
CA VAL A 195 -15.75 10.53 4.93
C VAL A 195 -17.13 10.05 4.52
N VAL A 196 -17.31 8.73 4.47
CA VAL A 196 -18.59 8.06 4.22
C VAL A 196 -18.90 7.17 5.42
N THR A 197 -19.88 7.57 6.23
CA THR A 197 -20.34 6.80 7.40
C THR A 197 -21.62 6.07 7.08
N THR A 198 -21.77 4.83 7.57
CA THR A 198 -23.06 4.13 7.55
C THR A 198 -24.10 4.85 8.42
N LYS A 199 -25.37 4.78 8.02
CA LYS A 199 -26.50 5.19 8.87
C LYS A 199 -27.01 3.98 9.67
N PRO A 200 -27.75 4.20 10.77
CA PRO A 200 -28.35 3.11 11.54
C PRO A 200 -29.14 2.14 10.64
N GLY A 201 -28.92 0.84 10.84
CA GLY A 201 -29.50 -0.23 10.00
C GLY A 201 -28.70 -0.58 8.74
N THR A 202 -27.55 0.07 8.51
CA THR A 202 -26.62 -0.26 7.43
C THR A 202 -25.29 -0.74 8.00
N SER A 203 -24.86 -1.92 7.58
CA SER A 203 -23.57 -2.50 7.93
C SER A 203 -22.74 -2.75 6.68
N PHE A 204 -21.42 -2.76 6.81
CA PHE A 204 -20.57 -3.42 5.82
C PHE A 204 -19.95 -4.66 6.43
N GLU A 205 -20.05 -5.78 5.71
CA GLU A 205 -19.63 -7.10 6.17
C GLU A 205 -18.58 -7.76 5.28
N TYR A 206 -18.31 -7.20 4.11
CA TYR A 206 -17.30 -7.67 3.16
C TYR A 206 -16.88 -6.54 2.20
N PHE A 207 -15.81 -6.73 1.44
CA PHE A 207 -15.46 -5.86 0.33
C PHE A 207 -14.71 -6.59 -0.78
N GLU A 208 -14.90 -6.15 -2.01
CA GLU A 208 -14.08 -6.54 -3.15
C GLU A 208 -13.69 -5.27 -3.94
N ASN A 209 -12.40 -5.07 -4.20
CA ASN A 209 -11.91 -3.84 -4.84
C ASN A 209 -12.45 -2.58 -4.12
N ASN A 210 -13.13 -1.67 -4.83
CA ASN A 210 -13.76 -0.46 -4.28
C ASN A 210 -15.25 -0.64 -3.96
N MET A 211 -15.69 -1.86 -3.69
CA MET A 211 -17.08 -2.20 -3.48
C MET A 211 -17.26 -2.92 -2.14
N PRO A 212 -17.61 -2.17 -1.08
CA PRO A 212 -18.12 -2.74 0.16
C PRO A 212 -19.47 -3.42 -0.05
N PHE A 213 -19.73 -4.48 0.71
CA PHE A 213 -20.98 -5.23 0.68
C PHE A 213 -21.71 -5.05 2.01
N ILE A 214 -23.02 -4.82 1.90
CA ILE A 214 -23.98 -4.88 3.01
C ILE A 214 -24.42 -6.33 3.23
N HIS A 215 -24.62 -7.06 2.13
CA HIS A 215 -24.87 -8.49 2.11
C HIS A 215 -23.96 -9.12 1.05
N SER A 216 -23.29 -10.21 1.37
CA SER A 216 -22.25 -10.84 0.55
C SER A 216 -22.34 -12.36 0.53
N GLY A 217 -23.45 -12.92 1.01
CA GLY A 217 -23.63 -14.37 1.14
C GLY A 217 -23.51 -15.12 -0.19
N LEU A 218 -23.73 -14.47 -1.34
CA LEU A 218 -23.60 -15.11 -2.65
C LEU A 218 -22.16 -15.09 -3.17
N SER A 219 -21.48 -13.93 -3.10
CA SER A 219 -20.12 -13.76 -3.60
C SER A 219 -19.06 -14.22 -2.60
N ALA A 220 -19.11 -13.73 -1.37
CA ALA A 220 -18.13 -14.04 -0.32
C ALA A 220 -18.47 -15.32 0.45
N GLY A 221 -19.76 -15.61 0.66
CA GLY A 221 -20.22 -16.78 1.43
C GLY A 221 -19.86 -18.15 0.82
N ARG A 222 -19.28 -18.18 -0.38
CA ARG A 222 -18.82 -19.40 -1.08
C ARG A 222 -17.30 -19.56 -1.12
N ILE A 223 -16.56 -18.54 -0.68
CA ILE A 223 -15.10 -18.57 -0.68
C ILE A 223 -14.67 -19.31 0.59
N GLU A 224 -14.09 -20.50 0.41
CA GLU A 224 -13.60 -21.31 1.53
C GLU A 224 -12.17 -20.90 1.95
N GLU A 225 -11.44 -20.22 1.07
CA GLU A 225 -10.09 -19.73 1.33
C GLU A 225 -10.04 -18.29 1.88
N GLY A 226 -8.98 -17.97 2.61
CA GLY A 226 -8.71 -16.61 3.10
C GLY A 226 -8.86 -16.48 4.61
N THR A 227 -8.82 -15.24 5.08
CA THR A 227 -8.84 -14.89 6.51
C THR A 227 -9.99 -13.94 6.84
N TRP A 228 -11.02 -13.86 6.00
CA TRP A 228 -12.19 -13.03 6.29
C TRP A 228 -12.99 -13.59 7.46
N ARG A 229 -13.47 -12.73 8.37
CA ARG A 229 -13.98 -13.16 9.69
C ARG A 229 -15.36 -12.64 10.05
N LEU A 230 -15.90 -11.68 9.30
CA LEU A 230 -17.28 -11.28 9.46
C LEU A 230 -18.19 -12.28 8.74
N GLU A 231 -19.39 -12.47 9.29
CA GLU A 231 -20.40 -13.30 8.66
C GLU A 231 -20.83 -12.68 7.31
N ASN A 232 -20.97 -13.52 6.29
CA ASN A 232 -21.46 -13.10 4.98
C ASN A 232 -22.95 -13.43 4.91
N THR A 233 -23.80 -12.40 5.00
CA THR A 233 -25.24 -12.56 5.15
C THR A 233 -26.00 -12.49 3.82
N MET A 234 -27.19 -13.07 3.82
CA MET A 234 -28.24 -12.84 2.83
C MET A 234 -29.47 -12.31 3.56
N ILE A 235 -30.35 -11.60 2.86
CA ILE A 235 -31.61 -11.11 3.44
C ILE A 235 -32.81 -11.57 2.61
N GLU A 236 -33.93 -11.85 3.27
CA GLU A 236 -35.21 -12.14 2.64
C GLU A 236 -36.11 -10.91 2.70
N LEU A 237 -36.59 -10.47 1.53
CA LEU A 237 -37.58 -9.41 1.37
C LEU A 237 -38.97 -10.04 1.30
N ALA A 238 -39.89 -9.60 2.16
CA ALA A 238 -41.23 -10.17 2.25
C ALA A 238 -42.08 -9.86 0.99
N PRO A 239 -43.22 -10.57 0.80
CA PRO A 239 -44.19 -10.27 -0.25
C PRO A 239 -44.68 -8.82 -0.25
N GLU A 240 -45.13 -8.33 -1.41
CA GLU A 240 -45.65 -6.97 -1.56
C GLU A 240 -46.71 -6.63 -0.50
N GLY A 241 -46.47 -5.55 0.25
CA GLY A 241 -47.41 -5.00 1.24
C GLY A 241 -47.31 -5.61 2.63
N GLU A 242 -46.44 -6.60 2.83
CA GLU A 242 -46.18 -7.21 4.14
C GLU A 242 -45.05 -6.48 4.89
N GLU A 243 -44.95 -6.71 6.21
CA GLU A 243 -43.83 -6.22 7.00
C GLU A 243 -42.51 -6.85 6.50
N GLY A 244 -41.50 -6.03 6.27
CA GLY A 244 -40.25 -6.47 5.65
C GLY A 244 -40.29 -6.55 4.12
N SER A 245 -41.35 -6.05 3.46
CA SER A 245 -41.39 -5.93 1.99
C SER A 245 -40.59 -4.75 1.45
N VAL A 246 -40.02 -3.92 2.34
CA VAL A 246 -39.18 -2.77 2.04
C VAL A 246 -37.93 -2.85 2.90
N ILE A 247 -36.78 -2.66 2.29
CA ILE A 247 -35.50 -2.47 2.99
C ILE A 247 -34.86 -1.15 2.55
N GLU A 248 -34.16 -0.51 3.49
CA GLU A 248 -33.46 0.75 3.27
C GLU A 248 -32.07 0.69 3.87
N TYR A 249 -31.08 1.14 3.11
CA TYR A 249 -29.71 1.33 3.56
C TYR A 249 -29.27 2.76 3.29
N GLY A 250 -28.46 3.33 4.17
CA GLY A 250 -28.14 4.74 4.15
C GLY A 250 -26.68 5.03 4.47
N PHE A 251 -26.18 6.08 3.82
CA PHE A 251 -24.85 6.63 4.00
C PHE A 251 -24.90 8.13 4.19
N ARG A 252 -23.87 8.68 4.81
CA ARG A 252 -23.69 10.11 4.98
C ARG A 252 -22.28 10.49 4.54
N LEU A 253 -22.21 11.44 3.61
CA LEU A 253 -20.98 11.94 2.98
C LEU A 253 -20.64 13.31 3.57
N GLN A 254 -19.43 13.46 4.10
CA GLN A 254 -18.93 14.69 4.73
C GLN A 254 -17.44 14.88 4.46
N TRP A 255 -17.02 16.13 4.20
CA TRP A 255 -15.61 16.47 4.15
C TRP A 255 -15.04 16.70 5.55
N ALA A 256 -13.77 16.35 5.74
CA ALA A 256 -12.97 16.60 6.93
C ALA A 256 -11.64 17.23 6.54
N ASN A 257 -11.11 18.16 7.34
CA ASN A 257 -9.83 18.84 7.08
C ASN A 257 -8.67 18.29 7.92
N SER A 258 -8.92 17.27 8.75
CA SER A 258 -7.88 16.59 9.54
C SER A 258 -8.35 15.20 9.96
N TYR A 259 -7.42 14.33 10.37
CA TYR A 259 -7.77 13.04 10.98
C TYR A 259 -8.58 13.20 12.27
N ASP A 260 -8.38 14.27 13.04
CA ASP A 260 -9.20 14.54 14.24
C ASP A 260 -10.64 14.93 13.86
N GLU A 261 -10.83 15.65 12.75
CA GLU A 261 -12.17 15.94 12.25
C GLU A 261 -12.86 14.69 11.68
N ILE A 262 -12.12 13.75 11.05
CA ILE A 262 -12.68 12.44 10.69
C ILE A 262 -13.23 11.75 11.95
N ARG A 263 -12.44 11.69 13.02
CA ARG A 263 -12.85 11.07 14.29
C ARG A 263 -14.07 11.75 14.89
N GLU A 264 -14.13 13.07 14.86
CA GLU A 264 -15.30 13.81 15.33
C GLU A 264 -16.53 13.48 14.47
N ILE A 265 -16.41 13.39 13.14
CA ILE A 265 -17.51 12.97 12.26
C ILE A 265 -18.01 11.57 12.63
N LEU A 266 -17.12 10.61 12.91
CA LEU A 266 -17.51 9.27 13.36
C LEU A 266 -18.33 9.34 14.66
N TYR A 267 -17.86 10.13 15.63
CA TYR A 267 -18.53 10.33 16.91
C TYR A 267 -19.89 11.04 16.75
N GLU A 268 -19.95 12.15 15.99
CA GLU A 268 -21.16 12.92 15.69
C GLU A 268 -22.23 12.07 15.00
N ASN A 269 -21.82 11.18 14.09
CA ASN A 269 -22.71 10.32 13.31
C ASN A 269 -23.09 9.01 14.03
N GLY A 270 -22.70 8.84 15.30
CA GLY A 270 -23.09 7.68 16.11
C GLY A 270 -22.30 6.41 15.81
N LEU A 271 -21.07 6.53 15.32
CA LEU A 271 -20.10 5.43 15.20
C LEU A 271 -19.07 5.49 16.35
N PHE A 272 -17.91 4.87 16.16
CA PHE A 272 -16.84 4.78 17.14
C PHE A 272 -15.56 5.44 16.62
N ASP A 273 -15.01 6.41 17.35
CA ASP A 273 -13.58 6.74 17.25
C ASP A 273 -12.80 5.75 18.13
N VAL A 274 -12.03 4.88 17.47
CA VAL A 274 -11.24 3.82 18.11
C VAL A 274 -9.76 4.19 18.08
N ARG A 275 -9.13 4.17 19.26
CA ARG A 275 -7.67 4.33 19.39
C ARG A 275 -7.08 3.14 20.12
N VAL A 276 -6.01 2.57 19.57
CA VAL A 276 -5.33 1.40 20.15
C VAL A 276 -3.85 1.70 20.32
N ILE A 277 -3.29 1.38 21.50
CA ILE A 277 -1.87 1.49 21.80
C ILE A 277 -1.34 0.16 22.36
N PRO A 278 -0.15 -0.31 21.94
CA PRO A 278 0.70 0.27 20.89
C PRO A 278 0.16 0.03 19.47
N GLY A 279 -0.80 -0.88 19.29
CA GLY A 279 -1.43 -1.21 18.02
C GLY A 279 -2.27 -2.48 18.11
N MET A 280 -2.80 -2.95 16.98
CA MET A 280 -3.62 -4.16 16.91
C MET A 280 -2.81 -5.45 16.67
N THR A 281 -1.52 -5.35 16.38
CA THR A 281 -0.59 -6.49 16.39
C THR A 281 0.17 -6.52 17.72
N LEU A 282 -0.06 -7.56 18.54
CA LEU A 282 0.39 -7.60 19.93
C LEU A 282 1.16 -8.89 20.25
N PRO A 283 2.46 -8.81 20.59
CA PRO A 283 3.20 -9.98 21.08
C PRO A 283 2.60 -10.53 22.38
N GLN A 284 2.60 -11.85 22.55
CA GLN A 284 2.22 -12.50 23.81
C GLN A 284 3.03 -11.92 24.98
N GLY A 285 2.36 -11.74 26.12
CA GLY A 285 2.92 -11.11 27.31
C GLY A 285 2.91 -9.57 27.29
N MET A 286 2.50 -8.94 26.19
CA MET A 286 2.17 -7.52 26.15
C MET A 286 0.66 -7.30 26.29
N LYS A 287 0.31 -6.13 26.82
CA LYS A 287 -1.08 -5.67 26.89
C LYS A 287 -1.27 -4.49 25.96
N ALA A 288 -2.41 -4.45 25.28
CA ALA A 288 -2.86 -3.27 24.57
C ALA A 288 -3.88 -2.52 25.42
N LYS A 289 -3.94 -1.20 25.23
CA LYS A 289 -5.09 -0.40 25.68
C LYS A 289 -5.82 0.10 24.45
N PHE A 290 -7.13 0.07 24.51
CA PHE A 290 -7.96 0.71 23.49
C PHE A 290 -8.99 1.64 24.11
N SER A 291 -9.26 2.74 23.41
CA SER A 291 -10.28 3.71 23.75
C SER A 291 -11.39 3.62 22.72
N LEU A 292 -12.63 3.63 23.21
CA LEU A 292 -13.84 3.81 22.42
C LEU A 292 -14.42 5.18 22.76
N HIS A 293 -14.44 6.10 21.80
CA HIS A 293 -15.12 7.38 21.92
C HIS A 293 -16.42 7.33 21.10
N THR A 294 -17.57 7.32 21.80
CA THR A 294 -18.88 7.09 21.18
C THR A 294 -20.03 7.54 22.09
N ARG A 295 -21.13 8.01 21.48
CA ARG A 295 -22.42 8.26 22.17
C ARG A 295 -23.26 6.98 22.37
N ASN A 296 -22.82 5.87 21.78
CA ASN A 296 -23.55 4.62 21.85
C ASN A 296 -23.46 3.99 23.24
N ASN A 297 -24.53 3.32 23.66
CA ASN A 297 -24.52 2.48 24.85
C ASN A 297 -23.81 1.16 24.52
N ILE A 298 -22.62 0.96 25.08
CA ILE A 298 -21.88 -0.30 24.94
C ILE A 298 -22.50 -1.34 25.89
N ASP A 299 -23.14 -2.35 25.32
CA ASP A 299 -23.80 -3.42 26.10
C ASP A 299 -22.78 -4.44 26.58
N SER A 300 -21.84 -4.84 25.72
CA SER A 300 -20.74 -5.74 26.08
C SER A 300 -19.60 -5.73 25.04
N ILE A 301 -18.43 -6.20 25.45
CA ILE A 301 -17.32 -6.53 24.54
C ILE A 301 -16.96 -8.00 24.77
N VAL A 302 -17.19 -8.83 23.75
CA VAL A 302 -17.05 -10.28 23.82
C VAL A 302 -15.83 -10.71 23.02
N PRO A 303 -14.81 -11.32 23.65
CA PRO A 303 -13.70 -11.90 22.92
C PRO A 303 -14.10 -13.22 22.28
N GLU A 304 -13.58 -13.50 21.08
CA GLU A 304 -13.77 -14.78 20.39
C GLU A 304 -13.27 -15.99 21.19
N PHE A 305 -12.19 -15.81 21.95
CA PHE A 305 -11.59 -16.85 22.79
C PHE A 305 -11.57 -16.46 24.27
N PRO A 306 -12.71 -16.48 24.99
CA PRO A 306 -12.81 -15.96 26.36
C PRO A 306 -11.83 -16.56 27.36
N GLU A 307 -11.47 -17.83 27.20
CA GLU A 307 -10.50 -18.51 28.09
C GLU A 307 -9.04 -18.07 27.85
N GLN A 308 -8.76 -17.49 26.68
CA GLN A 308 -7.42 -17.10 26.23
C GLN A 308 -7.27 -15.58 26.02
N THR A 309 -8.33 -14.82 26.25
CA THR A 309 -8.36 -13.37 26.13
C THR A 309 -8.77 -12.75 27.44
N ARG A 310 -7.95 -11.86 27.97
CA ARG A 310 -8.29 -11.08 29.16
C ARG A 310 -8.61 -9.66 28.73
N ILE A 311 -9.86 -9.25 28.93
CA ILE A 311 -10.31 -7.88 28.69
C ILE A 311 -10.80 -7.27 30.00
N ARG A 312 -10.45 -6.01 30.25
CA ARG A 312 -10.86 -5.29 31.45
C ARG A 312 -11.19 -3.84 31.12
N PHE A 313 -12.38 -3.39 31.51
CA PHE A 313 -12.70 -1.96 31.55
C PHE A 313 -11.82 -1.27 32.61
N LEU A 314 -11.14 -0.19 32.23
CA LEU A 314 -10.28 0.56 33.14
C LEU A 314 -11.02 1.75 33.74
N LYS A 315 -11.50 2.67 32.88
CA LYS A 315 -12.11 3.93 33.30
C LYS A 315 -12.79 4.63 32.13
N SER A 316 -13.65 5.58 32.46
CA SER A 316 -14.12 6.62 31.56
C SER A 316 -13.54 7.96 32.02
N PRO A 317 -12.48 8.49 31.37
CA PRO A 317 -11.78 9.67 31.86
C PRO A 317 -12.56 10.98 31.65
N VAL A 318 -13.37 11.03 30.60
CA VAL A 318 -14.28 12.14 30.23
C VAL A 318 -15.55 11.51 29.64
N PRO A 319 -16.68 12.25 29.52
CA PRO A 319 -17.90 11.73 28.91
C PRO A 319 -17.63 11.04 27.56
N ASP A 320 -18.36 9.96 27.30
CA ASP A 320 -18.35 9.22 26.03
C ASP A 320 -17.01 8.56 25.64
N HIS A 321 -15.98 8.65 26.49
CA HIS A 321 -14.72 7.94 26.32
C HIS A 321 -14.62 6.75 27.27
N TYR A 322 -14.38 5.56 26.74
CA TYR A 322 -14.27 4.31 27.50
C TYR A 322 -12.93 3.64 27.21
N ILE A 323 -12.09 3.46 28.23
CA ILE A 323 -10.77 2.83 28.09
C ILE A 323 -10.81 1.40 28.61
N TYR A 324 -10.32 0.48 27.79
CA TYR A 324 -10.15 -0.93 28.09
C TYR A 324 -8.68 -1.34 27.99
N GLU A 325 -8.34 -2.43 28.68
CA GLU A 325 -7.07 -3.14 28.55
C GLU A 325 -7.36 -4.56 28.04
N VAL A 326 -6.57 -5.04 27.08
CA VAL A 326 -6.68 -6.38 26.52
C VAL A 326 -5.33 -7.08 26.43
N GLU A 327 -5.34 -8.39 26.66
CA GLU A 327 -4.22 -9.30 26.56
C GLU A 327 -4.67 -10.59 25.87
N PHE A 328 -3.87 -11.08 24.91
CA PHE A 328 -4.18 -12.28 24.12
C PHE A 328 -3.12 -13.36 24.36
N ASN A 329 -3.57 -14.59 24.66
CA ASN A 329 -2.72 -15.76 24.77
C ASN A 329 -2.83 -16.69 23.56
N ARG A 330 -3.85 -16.56 22.72
CA ARG A 330 -3.96 -17.34 21.48
C ARG A 330 -3.17 -16.65 20.37
N LEU A 331 -2.19 -17.33 19.79
CA LEU A 331 -1.46 -16.85 18.61
C LEU A 331 -2.38 -16.74 17.39
N GLY A 332 -2.06 -15.80 16.50
CA GLY A 332 -2.83 -15.50 15.29
C GLY A 332 -3.94 -14.48 15.53
N GLU A 333 -4.96 -14.53 14.71
CA GLU A 333 -6.08 -13.60 14.69
C GLU A 333 -6.97 -13.78 15.94
N ASN A 334 -7.36 -12.66 16.55
CA ASN A 334 -8.21 -12.59 17.73
C ASN A 334 -9.25 -11.48 17.54
N LEU A 335 -10.54 -11.83 17.55
CA LEU A 335 -11.62 -10.86 17.36
C LEU A 335 -12.22 -10.43 18.71
N LEU A 336 -12.53 -9.14 18.85
CA LEU A 336 -13.39 -8.59 19.90
C LEU A 336 -14.67 -8.06 19.27
N THR A 337 -15.83 -8.60 19.66
CA THR A 337 -17.14 -8.11 19.21
C THR A 337 -17.70 -7.13 20.22
N ILE A 338 -18.00 -5.91 19.77
CA ILE A 338 -18.64 -4.85 20.55
C ILE A 338 -20.13 -4.91 20.24
N HIS A 339 -20.95 -5.28 21.22
CA HIS A 339 -22.41 -5.19 21.14
C HIS A 339 -22.87 -3.85 21.72
N TYR A 340 -23.72 -3.13 20.99
CA TYR A 340 -24.16 -1.80 21.40
C TYR A 340 -25.60 -1.48 20.96
N ASN A 341 -26.26 -0.62 21.72
CA ASN A 341 -27.65 -0.20 21.52
C ASN A 341 -28.60 -1.39 21.23
N GLY A 342 -28.40 -2.52 21.89
CA GLY A 342 -29.20 -3.73 21.77
C GLY A 342 -28.84 -4.60 20.56
N GLN A 343 -29.16 -4.13 19.35
CA GLN A 343 -29.10 -4.95 18.13
C GLN A 343 -27.84 -4.77 17.28
N TYR A 344 -27.06 -3.71 17.51
CA TYR A 344 -25.91 -3.40 16.66
C TYR A 344 -24.65 -4.06 17.17
N GLN A 345 -23.76 -4.36 16.23
CA GLN A 345 -22.46 -4.93 16.51
C GLN A 345 -21.36 -4.34 15.64
N SER A 346 -20.16 -4.25 16.22
CA SER A 346 -18.93 -3.94 15.50
C SER A 346 -17.79 -4.82 16.02
N VAL A 347 -16.66 -4.84 15.32
CA VAL A 347 -15.53 -5.69 15.67
C VAL A 347 -14.22 -4.93 15.71
N LEU A 348 -13.33 -5.37 16.60
CA LEU A 348 -11.91 -5.03 16.58
C LEU A 348 -11.11 -6.31 16.36
N GLU A 349 -10.30 -6.34 15.31
CA GLU A 349 -9.46 -7.48 14.98
C GLU A 349 -8.02 -7.23 15.40
N PHE A 350 -7.52 -8.09 16.29
CA PHE A 350 -6.14 -8.09 16.77
C PHE A 350 -5.38 -9.28 16.20
N PHE A 351 -4.07 -9.15 16.04
CA PHE A 351 -3.17 -10.24 15.68
C PHE A 351 -2.15 -10.47 16.80
N SER A 352 -2.23 -11.61 17.47
CA SER A 352 -1.29 -11.99 18.52
C SER A 352 -0.11 -12.75 17.95
N THR A 353 1.10 -12.34 18.32
CA THR A 353 2.34 -12.96 17.84
C THR A 353 3.12 -13.59 18.99
N GLU A 354 4.11 -14.44 18.67
CA GLU A 354 5.11 -14.79 19.67
C GLU A 354 5.93 -13.54 20.06
N PRO A 355 6.65 -13.57 21.21
CA PRO A 355 7.57 -12.49 21.57
C PRO A 355 8.52 -12.13 20.41
N LEU A 356 8.78 -10.83 20.22
CA LEU A 356 9.55 -10.33 19.06
C LEU A 356 10.92 -10.99 18.93
N GLU A 357 11.62 -11.23 20.04
CA GLU A 357 12.90 -11.95 20.06
C GLU A 357 12.79 -13.36 19.45
N THR A 358 11.70 -14.07 19.75
CA THR A 358 11.43 -15.40 19.20
C THR A 358 11.15 -15.34 17.71
N LEU A 359 10.33 -14.39 17.25
CA LEU A 359 10.03 -14.21 15.83
C LEU A 359 11.29 -13.89 15.02
N ILE A 360 12.08 -12.92 15.48
CA ILE A 360 13.32 -12.51 14.82
C ILE A 360 14.30 -13.68 14.75
N SER A 361 14.46 -14.42 15.85
CA SER A 361 15.35 -15.60 15.91
C SER A 361 14.86 -16.76 15.02
N LYS A 362 13.55 -17.01 14.95
CA LYS A 362 12.98 -18.00 14.03
C LYS A 362 13.19 -17.60 12.58
N ARG A 363 13.02 -16.31 12.26
CA ARG A 363 13.22 -15.79 10.90
C ARG A 363 14.68 -15.91 10.45
N SER A 364 15.65 -15.47 11.26
CA SER A 364 17.07 -15.58 10.92
C SER A 364 17.48 -17.04 10.73
N ARG A 365 17.09 -17.91 11.66
CA ARG A 365 17.35 -19.35 11.58
C ARG A 365 16.71 -19.99 10.35
N PHE A 366 15.50 -19.59 9.98
CA PHE A 366 14.83 -20.10 8.79
C PHE A 366 15.57 -19.68 7.51
N ILE A 367 15.97 -18.41 7.41
CA ILE A 367 16.79 -17.91 6.29
C ILE A 367 18.06 -18.75 6.16
N THR A 368 18.83 -18.91 7.24
CA THR A 368 20.13 -19.60 7.18
C THR A 368 20.03 -21.11 6.97
N ARG A 369 18.96 -21.76 7.41
CA ARG A 369 18.81 -23.23 7.33
C ARG A 369 18.00 -23.71 6.14
N SER A 370 17.04 -22.92 5.67
CA SER A 370 16.10 -23.34 4.64
C SER A 370 16.24 -22.54 3.35
N GLN A 371 16.84 -21.34 3.39
CA GLN A 371 16.87 -20.45 2.24
C GLN A 371 18.25 -20.31 1.58
N GLN A 372 19.25 -21.12 1.95
CA GLN A 372 20.60 -21.02 1.38
C GLN A 372 21.00 -22.25 0.56
N HIS A 373 21.49 -22.01 -0.65
CA HIS A 373 22.14 -23.02 -1.49
C HIS A 373 23.60 -23.21 -1.05
N ARG A 374 24.03 -24.47 -0.90
CA ARG A 374 25.40 -24.83 -0.51
C ARG A 374 25.93 -25.98 -1.36
N ASP A 375 26.05 -25.74 -2.65
CA ASP A 375 26.63 -26.69 -3.60
C ASP A 375 27.81 -26.03 -4.34
N PRO A 376 29.06 -26.40 -4.03
CA PRO A 376 30.24 -25.79 -4.64
C PRO A 376 30.40 -26.10 -6.13
N SER A 377 29.63 -27.06 -6.68
CA SER A 377 29.61 -27.32 -8.13
C SER A 377 28.77 -26.32 -8.91
N LYS A 378 27.95 -25.52 -8.22
CA LYS A 378 27.01 -24.58 -8.81
C LYS A 378 27.57 -23.17 -8.78
N TRP A 379 27.29 -22.40 -9.82
CA TRP A 379 27.63 -20.98 -9.85
C TRP A 379 26.92 -20.21 -8.73
N TYR A 380 25.76 -20.68 -8.27
CA TYR A 380 25.00 -20.07 -7.19
C TYR A 380 25.35 -20.62 -5.80
N ASN A 381 26.56 -21.15 -5.62
CA ASN A 381 27.03 -21.58 -4.30
C ASN A 381 26.97 -20.43 -3.29
N GLY A 382 26.34 -20.66 -2.13
CA GLY A 382 26.17 -19.67 -1.06
C GLY A 382 24.91 -18.81 -1.19
N LEU A 383 24.22 -18.80 -2.34
CA LEU A 383 23.05 -17.97 -2.61
C LEU A 383 21.94 -18.15 -1.58
N TYR A 384 21.45 -17.04 -1.01
CA TYR A 384 20.15 -17.01 -0.34
C TYR A 384 19.00 -16.82 -1.36
N SER A 385 18.14 -17.83 -1.51
CA SER A 385 17.05 -17.85 -2.49
C SER A 385 15.66 -17.94 -1.85
N VAL A 386 14.62 -18.18 -2.65
CA VAL A 386 13.21 -18.21 -2.20
C VAL A 386 12.83 -19.60 -1.73
N TRP A 387 12.09 -19.67 -0.62
CA TRP A 387 11.48 -20.90 -0.16
C TRP A 387 10.03 -20.96 -0.59
N ASP A 388 9.68 -22.01 -1.32
CA ASP A 388 8.29 -22.31 -1.64
C ASP A 388 7.62 -22.88 -0.40
N MET A 389 6.78 -22.06 0.26
CA MET A 389 6.08 -22.46 1.48
C MET A 389 5.08 -23.60 1.25
N LYS A 390 4.47 -23.68 0.06
CA LYS A 390 3.46 -24.68 -0.28
C LYS A 390 4.10 -26.05 -0.50
N ASN A 391 5.14 -26.11 -1.33
CA ASN A 391 5.82 -27.36 -1.67
C ASN A 391 7.00 -27.69 -0.75
N LYS A 392 7.34 -26.79 0.19
CA LYS A 392 8.43 -26.94 1.17
C LYS A 392 9.77 -27.22 0.53
N VAL A 393 10.13 -26.44 -0.50
CA VAL A 393 11.37 -26.61 -1.26
C VAL A 393 12.09 -25.28 -1.44
N LEU A 394 13.41 -25.32 -1.36
CA LEU A 394 14.27 -24.20 -1.73
C LEU A 394 14.33 -24.11 -3.26
N ARG A 395 13.77 -23.04 -3.82
CA ARG A 395 13.84 -22.76 -5.26
C ARG A 395 15.21 -22.16 -5.58
N GLY A 396 15.62 -22.29 -6.84
CA GLY A 396 16.92 -21.80 -7.29
C GLY A 396 17.06 -21.88 -8.80
N PRO A 397 18.21 -21.49 -9.36
CA PRO A 397 18.38 -21.37 -10.82
C PRO A 397 18.10 -22.65 -11.63
N ASP A 398 18.25 -23.84 -11.02
CA ASP A 398 17.97 -25.12 -11.68
C ASP A 398 16.53 -25.65 -11.42
N ASN A 399 15.78 -25.01 -10.52
CA ASN A 399 14.40 -25.36 -10.17
C ASN A 399 13.61 -24.08 -9.88
N THR A 400 13.21 -23.42 -10.97
CA THR A 400 12.77 -22.01 -10.95
C THR A 400 11.31 -21.83 -10.59
N ASP A 401 10.47 -22.86 -10.74
CA ASP A 401 9.01 -22.78 -10.53
C ASP A 401 8.32 -21.68 -11.36
N GLY A 402 8.83 -21.42 -12.56
CA GLY A 402 8.30 -20.38 -13.47
C GLY A 402 8.99 -19.02 -13.37
N PHE A 403 9.94 -18.84 -12.44
CA PHE A 403 10.84 -17.69 -12.40
C PHE A 403 11.99 -17.81 -13.41
N ASP A 404 11.64 -18.06 -14.67
CA ASP A 404 12.58 -18.24 -15.77
C ASP A 404 12.99 -16.91 -16.41
N HIS A 405 14.11 -16.92 -17.12
CA HIS A 405 14.61 -15.80 -17.91
C HIS A 405 14.77 -14.51 -17.10
N TRP A 406 14.05 -13.44 -17.47
CA TRP A 406 14.06 -12.16 -16.78
C TRP A 406 13.66 -12.32 -15.31
N TRP A 407 12.67 -13.15 -15.01
CA TRP A 407 12.16 -13.37 -13.65
C TRP A 407 13.13 -14.12 -12.74
N GLY A 408 14.26 -14.61 -13.27
CA GLY A 408 15.30 -15.26 -12.48
C GLY A 408 15.86 -14.40 -11.34
N TYR A 409 15.66 -13.07 -11.38
CA TYR A 409 16.07 -12.19 -10.29
C TYR A 409 15.38 -12.57 -8.98
N VAL A 410 14.12 -12.98 -9.01
CA VAL A 410 13.36 -13.38 -7.80
C VAL A 410 14.12 -14.44 -6.99
N LEU A 411 14.92 -15.27 -7.66
CA LEU A 411 15.68 -16.34 -7.04
C LEU A 411 17.10 -15.92 -6.64
N ALA A 412 17.70 -14.91 -7.27
CA ALA A 412 19.15 -14.75 -7.29
C ALA A 412 19.67 -13.28 -7.22
N SER A 413 18.83 -12.26 -7.37
CA SER A 413 19.24 -10.85 -7.30
C SER A 413 18.06 -9.96 -6.88
N ASP A 414 18.24 -8.64 -6.85
CA ASP A 414 17.20 -7.68 -6.45
C ASP A 414 16.60 -7.92 -5.05
N ASP A 415 15.61 -7.12 -4.70
CA ASP A 415 14.93 -7.11 -3.42
C ASP A 415 14.46 -8.50 -2.92
N PRO A 416 14.00 -9.47 -3.74
CA PRO A 416 13.51 -10.74 -3.21
C PRO A 416 14.64 -11.63 -2.68
N ALA A 417 15.86 -11.50 -3.20
CA ALA A 417 17.01 -12.31 -2.81
C ALA A 417 17.97 -11.58 -1.87
N LEU A 418 18.34 -10.34 -2.22
CA LEU A 418 19.45 -9.62 -1.58
C LEU A 418 19.15 -9.11 -0.18
N CYS A 419 17.88 -8.91 0.18
CA CYS A 419 17.49 -8.42 1.52
C CYS A 419 17.71 -9.45 2.66
N LYS A 420 17.91 -10.73 2.35
CA LYS A 420 17.96 -11.81 3.36
C LYS A 420 19.24 -11.79 4.21
N ALA A 421 20.41 -11.67 3.57
CA ALA A 421 21.68 -11.65 4.28
C ALA A 421 21.85 -10.39 5.17
N PRO A 422 21.51 -9.17 4.72
CA PRO A 422 21.53 -7.96 5.56
C PRO A 422 20.65 -8.10 6.80
N PHE A 423 19.45 -8.69 6.68
CA PHE A 423 18.59 -8.96 7.84
C PHE A 423 19.29 -9.85 8.88
N VAL A 424 19.90 -10.95 8.43
CA VAL A 424 20.63 -11.87 9.33
C VAL A 424 21.83 -11.17 9.96
N ALA A 425 22.59 -10.39 9.20
CA ALA A 425 23.72 -9.62 9.71
C ALA A 425 23.27 -8.60 10.77
N ALA A 426 22.25 -7.78 10.47
CA ALA A 426 21.70 -6.77 11.38
C ALA A 426 21.24 -7.39 12.71
N LYS A 427 20.53 -8.52 12.65
CA LYS A 427 20.12 -9.29 13.83
C LYS A 427 21.32 -9.72 14.67
N ASN A 428 22.39 -10.21 14.02
CA ASN A 428 23.57 -10.75 14.71
C ASN A 428 24.45 -9.68 15.36
N VAL A 429 24.25 -8.39 15.06
CA VAL A 429 24.85 -7.28 15.83
C VAL A 429 24.40 -7.33 17.31
N TYR A 430 23.11 -7.61 17.54
CA TYR A 430 22.50 -7.59 18.89
C TYR A 430 22.34 -8.99 19.50
N MET A 431 22.11 -10.01 18.67
CA MET A 431 21.86 -11.39 19.11
C MET A 431 22.74 -12.37 18.32
N PRO A 432 24.07 -12.39 18.58
CA PRO A 432 25.03 -13.14 17.77
C PRO A 432 24.85 -14.65 17.90
N VAL A 433 24.85 -15.35 16.75
CA VAL A 433 24.77 -16.81 16.62
C VAL A 433 25.83 -17.27 15.62
N ASP A 434 26.78 -18.07 16.08
CA ASP A 434 27.96 -18.48 15.30
C ASP A 434 27.62 -19.22 13.99
N GLU A 435 26.54 -20.00 13.97
CA GLU A 435 26.06 -20.65 12.75
C GLU A 435 25.52 -19.65 11.72
N GLU A 436 24.85 -18.59 12.17
CA GLU A 436 24.25 -17.58 11.30
C GLU A 436 25.33 -16.66 10.72
N ILE A 437 26.28 -16.20 11.54
CA ILE A 437 27.42 -15.38 11.11
C ILE A 437 28.23 -16.12 10.04
N ARG A 438 28.60 -17.40 10.30
CA ARG A 438 29.28 -18.23 9.30
C ARG A 438 28.46 -18.43 8.02
N SER A 439 27.14 -18.52 8.14
CA SER A 439 26.24 -18.63 6.98
C SER A 439 26.27 -17.38 6.11
N VAL A 440 26.32 -16.20 6.73
CA VAL A 440 26.45 -14.91 6.04
C VAL A 440 27.84 -14.76 5.41
N GLU A 441 28.92 -15.08 6.13
CA GLU A 441 30.28 -15.07 5.55
C GLU A 441 30.40 -16.02 4.36
N TYR A 442 29.79 -17.21 4.44
CA TYR A 442 29.76 -18.15 3.32
C TYR A 442 29.07 -17.56 2.08
N TYR A 443 27.96 -16.82 2.25
CA TYR A 443 27.30 -16.10 1.16
C TYR A 443 28.20 -15.01 0.57
N ILE A 444 28.84 -14.21 1.42
CA ILE A 444 29.75 -13.16 0.98
C ILE A 444 30.92 -13.74 0.18
N GLU A 445 31.59 -14.76 0.72
CA GLU A 445 32.77 -15.36 0.12
C GLU A 445 32.48 -16.11 -1.19
N ASN A 446 31.37 -16.84 -1.25
CA ASN A 446 31.13 -17.80 -2.34
C ASN A 446 30.15 -17.30 -3.41
N TYR A 447 29.25 -16.38 -3.07
CA TYR A 447 28.25 -15.86 -4.01
C TYR A 447 28.49 -14.40 -4.38
N VAL A 448 28.80 -13.56 -3.39
CA VAL A 448 28.90 -12.10 -3.59
C VAL A 448 30.25 -11.74 -4.18
N TRP A 449 31.33 -11.99 -3.45
CA TRP A 449 32.66 -11.49 -3.76
C TRP A 449 33.28 -12.20 -4.97
N GLY A 450 33.41 -11.49 -6.11
CA GLY A 450 33.87 -12.05 -7.39
C GLY A 450 32.78 -12.75 -8.21
N GLY A 451 31.56 -12.86 -7.66
CA GLY A 451 30.36 -13.32 -8.35
C GLY A 451 29.44 -12.13 -8.61
N LEU A 452 28.45 -11.94 -7.73
CA LEU A 452 27.50 -10.82 -7.76
C LEU A 452 28.19 -9.45 -7.80
N GLN A 453 29.21 -9.27 -6.97
CA GLN A 453 30.00 -8.05 -6.88
C GLN A 453 31.37 -8.25 -7.54
N ARG A 454 31.78 -7.26 -8.33
CA ARG A 454 33.12 -7.21 -8.94
C ARG A 454 34.18 -6.92 -7.88
N LYS A 455 35.35 -7.53 -8.02
CA LYS A 455 36.53 -7.31 -7.17
C LYS A 455 37.29 -6.03 -7.58
N PRO A 456 38.22 -5.53 -6.73
CA PRO A 456 38.94 -4.28 -6.97
C PRO A 456 39.84 -4.32 -8.22
N ASP A 457 40.25 -5.50 -8.65
CA ASP A 457 41.09 -5.75 -9.82
C ASP A 457 40.28 -5.94 -11.12
N GLU A 458 38.94 -5.89 -11.06
CA GLU A 458 38.07 -6.10 -12.21
C GLU A 458 37.66 -4.79 -12.86
N GLU A 459 38.48 -4.30 -13.80
CA GLU A 459 38.18 -3.11 -14.60
C GLU A 459 37.35 -3.42 -15.87
N PRO A 460 36.50 -2.49 -16.35
CA PRO A 460 36.06 -1.27 -15.68
C PRO A 460 35.08 -1.53 -14.51
N TYR A 461 34.91 -0.56 -13.62
CA TYR A 461 33.92 -0.54 -12.53
C TYR A 461 34.16 -1.60 -11.41
N PRO A 462 35.28 -1.52 -10.66
CA PRO A 462 35.50 -2.33 -9.46
C PRO A 462 34.37 -2.14 -8.44
N TYR A 463 34.03 -3.16 -7.64
CA TYR A 463 32.91 -3.12 -6.67
C TYR A 463 31.50 -3.00 -7.26
N GLY A 464 31.34 -2.91 -8.58
CA GLY A 464 30.04 -2.89 -9.24
C GLY A 464 29.23 -4.17 -8.98
N ILE A 465 27.92 -4.02 -8.78
CA ILE A 465 27.00 -5.14 -8.48
C ILE A 465 26.18 -5.50 -9.71
N TYR A 466 26.27 -6.75 -10.14
CA TYR A 466 25.50 -7.26 -11.27
C TYR A 466 24.02 -7.43 -10.92
N GLY A 467 23.16 -6.77 -11.69
CA GLY A 467 21.72 -6.80 -11.42
C GLY A 467 20.96 -7.95 -12.09
N VAL A 468 19.75 -7.65 -12.54
CA VAL A 468 18.78 -8.59 -13.14
C VAL A 468 19.27 -9.20 -14.46
N PRO A 469 19.00 -10.49 -14.73
CA PRO A 469 18.26 -11.44 -13.90
C PRO A 469 19.10 -12.21 -12.88
N ASN A 470 20.42 -12.19 -13.01
CA ASN A 470 21.38 -12.72 -12.06
C ASN A 470 22.80 -12.41 -12.57
N TRP A 471 23.77 -12.51 -11.68
CA TRP A 471 25.15 -12.21 -12.04
C TRP A 471 25.73 -13.15 -13.10
N LYS A 472 25.32 -14.43 -13.15
CA LYS A 472 25.89 -15.41 -14.09
C LYS A 472 25.59 -15.03 -15.54
N VAL A 473 24.31 -14.79 -15.85
CA VAL A 473 23.89 -14.29 -17.17
C VAL A 473 24.59 -12.97 -17.51
N ASN A 474 24.72 -12.09 -16.51
CA ASN A 474 25.30 -10.77 -16.70
C ASN A 474 26.82 -10.77 -16.91
N ARG A 475 27.51 -11.80 -16.41
CA ARG A 475 28.97 -12.00 -16.57
C ARG A 475 29.32 -12.84 -17.79
N ASP A 476 28.45 -13.76 -18.22
CA ASP A 476 28.73 -14.70 -19.33
C ASP A 476 28.68 -14.05 -20.74
N GLY A 477 28.42 -12.75 -20.81
CA GLY A 477 28.62 -11.95 -22.02
C GLY A 477 27.35 -11.67 -22.82
N LEU A 478 27.54 -11.16 -24.04
CA LEU A 478 26.46 -10.61 -24.87
C LEU A 478 25.41 -11.66 -25.25
N PHE A 479 25.82 -12.87 -25.63
CA PHE A 479 24.92 -13.91 -26.13
C PHE A 479 23.84 -14.29 -25.10
N TYR A 480 24.25 -14.53 -23.84
CA TYR A 480 23.32 -14.87 -22.77
C TYR A 480 22.37 -13.72 -22.44
N ARG A 481 22.88 -12.49 -22.41
CA ARG A 481 22.05 -11.29 -22.18
C ARG A 481 21.04 -11.06 -23.31
N ALA A 482 21.43 -11.28 -24.57
CA ALA A 482 20.57 -11.17 -25.74
C ALA A 482 19.44 -12.23 -25.74
N GLY A 483 19.64 -13.36 -25.08
CA GLY A 483 18.60 -14.37 -24.84
C GLY A 483 17.54 -13.96 -23.81
N ILE A 484 17.76 -12.87 -23.06
CA ILE A 484 16.85 -12.38 -22.01
C ILE A 484 16.21 -11.04 -22.39
N ARG A 485 16.97 -10.12 -23.00
CA ARG A 485 16.52 -8.77 -23.33
C ARG A 485 17.13 -8.26 -24.63
N ASN A 486 16.51 -7.25 -25.23
CA ASN A 486 16.94 -6.64 -26.50
C ASN A 486 17.38 -5.17 -26.37
N ALA A 487 17.60 -4.68 -25.14
CA ALA A 487 18.04 -3.31 -24.85
C ALA A 487 19.23 -3.29 -23.87
N ASN A 488 20.02 -2.21 -23.89
CA ASN A 488 21.21 -2.00 -23.05
C ASN A 488 22.19 -3.20 -23.08
N LEU A 489 22.41 -3.76 -24.26
CA LEU A 489 23.27 -4.94 -24.46
C LEU A 489 24.75 -4.57 -24.55
N ASP A 490 25.04 -3.36 -25.03
CA ASP A 490 26.36 -2.72 -25.10
C ASP A 490 26.89 -2.29 -23.72
N LYS A 491 25.99 -2.03 -22.78
CA LYS A 491 26.32 -1.54 -21.44
C LYS A 491 26.72 -2.68 -20.49
N MET A 492 27.59 -2.38 -19.52
CA MET A 492 27.95 -3.33 -18.47
C MET A 492 26.88 -3.38 -17.37
N PRO A 493 26.26 -4.55 -17.07
CA PRO A 493 25.05 -4.70 -16.26
C PRO A 493 25.21 -4.51 -14.75
N VAL A 494 25.89 -3.44 -14.34
CA VAL A 494 26.07 -3.03 -12.94
C VAL A 494 25.33 -1.74 -12.58
N TRP A 495 24.27 -1.40 -13.32
CA TRP A 495 23.55 -0.14 -13.16
C TRP A 495 22.28 -0.20 -12.31
N ARG A 496 21.87 -1.38 -11.81
CA ARG A 496 20.64 -1.52 -11.01
C ARG A 496 20.91 -0.97 -9.60
N ALA A 497 20.56 0.30 -9.39
CA ALA A 497 20.88 1.03 -8.15
C ALA A 497 20.27 0.39 -6.88
N TYR A 498 19.08 -0.24 -6.99
CA TYR A 498 18.41 -0.91 -5.85
C TYR A 498 19.21 -2.06 -5.22
N ASP A 499 20.13 -2.69 -5.97
CA ASP A 499 20.92 -3.80 -5.45
C ASP A 499 21.99 -3.33 -4.45
N TYR A 500 22.51 -2.11 -4.60
CA TYR A 500 23.68 -1.64 -3.87
C TYR A 500 23.41 -1.42 -2.37
N PRO A 501 22.33 -0.75 -1.96
CA PRO A 501 22.02 -0.57 -0.54
C PRO A 501 21.91 -1.85 0.27
N HIS A 502 21.36 -2.91 -0.31
CA HIS A 502 21.36 -4.21 0.35
C HIS A 502 22.78 -4.69 0.66
N ILE A 503 23.71 -4.56 -0.28
CA ILE A 503 25.08 -5.09 -0.11
C ILE A 503 25.93 -4.21 0.81
N PHE A 504 25.87 -2.87 0.72
CA PHE A 504 26.62 -2.06 1.69
C PHE A 504 26.02 -2.13 3.09
N MET A 505 24.70 -2.32 3.24
CA MET A 505 24.07 -2.60 4.54
C MET A 505 24.58 -3.92 5.12
N LEU A 506 24.68 -4.97 4.29
CA LEU A 506 25.28 -6.24 4.69
C LEU A 506 26.69 -6.05 5.23
N TYR A 507 27.56 -5.37 4.47
CA TYR A 507 28.93 -5.13 4.90
C TYR A 507 29.01 -4.25 6.14
N TYR A 508 28.18 -3.22 6.25
CA TYR A 508 28.14 -2.37 7.44
C TYR A 508 27.78 -3.16 8.70
N HIS A 509 26.77 -4.02 8.65
CA HIS A 509 26.42 -4.85 9.81
C HIS A 509 27.46 -5.92 10.10
N MET A 510 28.13 -6.48 9.08
CA MET A 510 29.26 -7.39 9.30
C MET A 510 30.46 -6.66 9.90
N PHE A 511 30.69 -5.38 9.57
CA PHE A 511 31.64 -4.50 10.26
C PHE A 511 31.29 -4.39 11.75
N GLN A 512 30.03 -4.11 12.09
CA GLN A 512 29.60 -4.04 13.50
C GLN A 512 29.78 -5.38 14.22
N VAL A 513 29.43 -6.51 13.57
CA VAL A 513 29.67 -7.84 14.13
C VAL A 513 31.16 -8.09 14.37
N ALA A 514 32.03 -7.71 13.43
CA ALA A 514 33.47 -7.85 13.55
C ALA A 514 34.07 -6.91 14.62
N GLU A 515 33.52 -5.71 14.78
CA GLU A 515 33.91 -4.73 15.81
C GLU A 515 33.56 -5.26 17.21
N TYR A 516 32.34 -5.78 17.40
CA TYR A 516 31.85 -6.24 18.71
C TYR A 516 32.28 -7.66 19.06
N TYR A 517 32.44 -8.54 18.06
CA TYR A 517 32.70 -9.97 18.22
C TYR A 517 33.78 -10.48 17.25
N PRO A 518 35.03 -9.96 17.30
CA PRO A 518 36.07 -10.27 16.32
C PRO A 518 36.38 -11.77 16.19
N ASP A 519 36.24 -12.53 17.28
CA ASP A 519 36.48 -13.98 17.26
C ASP A 519 35.43 -14.77 16.46
N LYS A 520 34.27 -14.17 16.13
CA LYS A 520 33.15 -14.83 15.43
C LYS A 520 33.22 -14.69 13.91
N VAL A 521 33.99 -13.73 13.41
CA VAL A 521 34.23 -13.53 11.96
C VAL A 521 35.54 -14.17 11.53
N LYS A 522 35.63 -14.56 10.26
CA LYS A 522 36.79 -15.25 9.67
C LYS A 522 37.16 -14.74 8.28
N PHE A 523 36.24 -14.14 7.53
CA PHE A 523 36.48 -13.70 6.17
C PHE A 523 37.20 -12.35 6.11
N ARG A 524 36.73 -11.36 6.89
CA ARG A 524 37.37 -10.04 7.05
C ARG A 524 37.28 -9.59 8.51
N ASP A 525 38.21 -8.75 8.92
CA ASP A 525 38.14 -8.01 10.17
C ASP A 525 37.22 -6.77 10.03
N ALA A 526 37.09 -5.99 11.10
CA ALA A 526 36.24 -4.81 11.11
C ALA A 526 36.67 -3.79 10.02
N GLU A 527 37.95 -3.46 9.93
CA GLU A 527 38.47 -2.52 8.93
C GLU A 527 38.18 -3.01 7.50
N GLY A 528 38.41 -4.30 7.22
CA GLY A 528 38.11 -4.89 5.92
C GLY A 528 36.62 -4.87 5.56
N TYR A 529 35.71 -5.05 6.51
CA TYR A 529 34.27 -4.89 6.24
C TYR A 529 33.85 -3.43 6.07
N LEU A 530 34.47 -2.50 6.81
CA LEU A 530 34.22 -1.07 6.66
C LEU A 530 34.67 -0.58 5.27
N ASP A 531 35.81 -1.07 4.78
CA ASP A 531 36.29 -0.84 3.41
C ASP A 531 35.28 -1.31 2.36
N LEU A 532 34.79 -2.54 2.49
CA LEU A 532 33.80 -3.10 1.57
C LEU A 532 32.49 -2.29 1.58
N ALA A 533 32.00 -1.89 2.75
CA ALA A 533 30.81 -1.05 2.87
C ALA A 533 31.01 0.31 2.17
N CYS A 534 32.14 0.99 2.44
CA CYS A 534 32.48 2.28 1.86
C CYS A 534 32.58 2.22 0.34
N GLU A 535 33.41 1.34 -0.22
CA GLU A 535 33.62 1.27 -1.67
C GLU A 535 32.36 0.84 -2.42
N THR A 536 31.52 -0.01 -1.81
CA THR A 536 30.22 -0.37 -2.37
C THR A 536 29.26 0.82 -2.39
N ALA A 537 29.24 1.64 -1.33
CA ALA A 537 28.47 2.88 -1.29
C ALA A 537 28.97 3.93 -2.30
N ARG A 538 30.29 3.99 -2.55
CA ARG A 538 30.85 4.83 -3.62
C ARG A 538 30.42 4.35 -5.01
N ALA A 539 30.45 3.04 -5.24
CA ALA A 539 30.00 2.42 -6.47
C ALA A 539 28.51 2.71 -6.76
N PHE A 540 27.66 2.72 -5.74
CA PHE A 540 26.24 3.09 -5.83
C PHE A 540 26.00 4.47 -6.45
N PHE A 541 26.74 5.49 -6.01
CA PHE A 541 26.59 6.85 -6.55
C PHE A 541 27.24 7.04 -7.92
N LYS A 542 28.30 6.27 -8.22
CA LYS A 542 29.06 6.42 -9.48
C LYS A 542 28.44 5.65 -10.64
N TYR A 543 28.31 4.33 -10.53
CA TYR A 543 28.15 3.48 -11.71
C TYR A 543 26.74 3.42 -12.28
N PRO A 544 25.66 3.27 -11.47
CA PRO A 544 24.30 3.38 -11.98
C PRO A 544 24.06 4.64 -12.80
N TYR A 545 24.42 5.79 -12.22
CA TYR A 545 24.23 7.10 -12.85
C TYR A 545 25.12 7.30 -14.08
N GLU A 546 26.36 6.81 -14.08
CA GLU A 546 27.25 6.89 -15.24
C GLU A 546 26.77 6.04 -16.42
N ILE A 547 26.40 4.78 -16.16
CA ILE A 547 26.14 3.78 -17.20
C ILE A 547 24.73 3.94 -17.76
N LEU A 548 23.74 4.13 -16.88
CA LEU A 548 22.36 4.30 -17.26
C LEU A 548 21.74 5.42 -16.42
N PRO A 549 21.95 6.69 -16.83
CA PRO A 549 21.44 7.87 -16.13
C PRO A 549 19.95 7.82 -15.77
N TYR A 550 19.14 7.03 -16.49
CA TYR A 550 17.74 6.73 -16.15
C TYR A 550 17.55 6.15 -14.74
N TYR A 551 18.54 5.44 -14.18
CA TYR A 551 18.53 5.11 -12.75
C TYR A 551 18.92 6.37 -11.98
N GLU A 552 17.91 7.21 -11.70
CA GLU A 552 18.06 8.54 -11.13
C GLU A 552 18.46 8.46 -9.63
N VAL A 553 19.74 8.12 -9.35
CA VAL A 553 20.26 7.90 -7.98
C VAL A 553 19.95 9.06 -7.02
N TYR A 554 19.97 10.30 -7.53
CA TYR A 554 19.67 11.51 -6.75
C TYR A 554 18.20 11.90 -6.73
N GLN A 555 17.34 11.26 -7.54
CA GLN A 555 15.93 11.66 -7.69
C GLN A 555 14.93 10.60 -7.19
N TRP A 556 15.37 9.35 -6.95
CA TRP A 556 14.54 8.27 -6.40
C TRP A 556 15.03 7.79 -5.04
N GLY A 557 14.12 7.32 -4.18
CA GLY A 557 14.47 6.63 -2.94
C GLY A 557 14.77 5.14 -3.17
N PHE A 558 15.80 4.61 -2.51
CA PHE A 558 16.18 3.20 -2.57
C PHE A 558 16.17 2.55 -1.18
N TYR A 559 15.58 1.35 -1.07
CA TYR A 559 15.51 0.60 0.18
C TYR A 559 16.85 0.49 0.89
N ASN A 560 16.87 0.64 2.22
CA ASN A 560 18.05 0.52 3.09
C ASN A 560 19.14 1.57 2.88
N GLU A 561 18.99 2.55 1.98
CA GLU A 561 20.05 3.53 1.74
C GLU A 561 20.32 4.45 2.94
N LEU A 562 19.36 4.55 3.88
CA LEU A 562 19.54 5.28 5.14
C LEU A 562 20.73 4.77 5.98
N VAL A 563 21.18 3.53 5.74
CA VAL A 563 22.35 2.95 6.40
C VAL A 563 23.64 3.69 6.01
N LEU A 564 23.60 4.51 4.96
CA LEU A 564 24.69 5.43 4.62
C LEU A 564 25.03 6.39 5.77
N LEU A 565 24.04 6.89 6.51
CA LEU A 565 24.26 7.82 7.63
C LEU A 565 25.11 7.20 8.75
N PRO A 566 24.72 6.07 9.35
CA PRO A 566 25.55 5.43 10.39
C PRO A 566 26.86 4.83 9.83
N LEU A 567 26.96 4.58 8.51
CA LEU A 567 28.23 4.27 7.85
C LEU A 567 29.18 5.47 7.81
N ILE A 568 28.68 6.67 7.46
CA ILE A 568 29.45 7.93 7.52
C ILE A 568 29.98 8.15 8.94
N ASP A 569 29.13 8.02 9.96
CA ASP A 569 29.55 8.15 11.36
C ASP A 569 30.66 7.14 11.73
N ALA A 570 30.56 5.89 11.24
CA ALA A 570 31.59 4.88 11.48
C ALA A 570 32.92 5.20 10.77
N LEU A 571 32.89 5.74 9.55
CA LEU A 571 34.09 6.17 8.82
C LEU A 571 34.82 7.28 9.58
N GLU A 572 34.08 8.26 10.13
CA GLU A 572 34.66 9.31 10.98
C GLU A 572 35.29 8.73 12.25
N ARG A 573 34.60 7.81 12.94
CA ARG A 573 35.15 7.12 14.13
C ARG A 573 36.47 6.39 13.84
N TYR A 574 36.60 5.85 12.63
CA TYR A 574 37.79 5.14 12.16
C TYR A 574 38.83 6.04 11.48
N GLY A 575 38.64 7.37 11.51
CA GLY A 575 39.60 8.34 10.98
C GLY A 575 39.62 8.47 9.46
N ARG A 576 38.61 7.93 8.75
CA ARG A 576 38.46 8.01 7.29
C ARG A 576 37.62 9.22 6.87
N GLN A 577 38.09 10.41 7.25
CA GLN A 577 37.34 11.66 7.04
C GLN A 577 37.06 11.94 5.55
N GLU A 578 38.04 11.72 4.66
CA GLU A 578 37.86 11.99 3.22
C GLU A 578 36.73 11.14 2.60
N ASP A 579 36.60 9.88 3.03
CA ASP A 579 35.53 9.00 2.55
C ASP A 579 34.17 9.37 3.16
N ALA A 580 34.16 9.74 4.44
CA ALA A 580 32.96 10.24 5.13
C ALA A 580 32.43 11.52 4.48
N ASP A 581 33.31 12.49 4.21
CA ASP A 581 32.97 13.77 3.59
C ASP A 581 32.45 13.58 2.16
N TRP A 582 33.07 12.66 1.41
CA TRP A 582 32.61 12.34 0.05
C TRP A 582 31.19 11.75 0.06
N LEU A 583 30.92 10.74 0.89
CA LEU A 583 29.59 10.12 0.99
C LEU A 583 28.54 11.11 1.54
N ARG A 584 28.94 11.97 2.49
CA ARG A 584 28.06 13.04 2.99
C ARG A 584 27.69 14.02 1.88
N GLY A 585 28.65 14.44 1.05
CA GLY A 585 28.38 15.31 -0.09
C GLY A 585 27.40 14.70 -1.09
N GLU A 586 27.51 13.40 -1.37
CA GLU A 586 26.56 12.70 -2.24
C GLU A 586 25.16 12.56 -1.59
N TRP A 587 25.11 12.33 -0.28
CA TRP A 587 23.85 12.33 0.47
C TRP A 587 23.16 13.70 0.44
N GLU A 588 23.91 14.79 0.67
CA GLU A 588 23.37 16.15 0.69
C GLU A 588 22.83 16.61 -0.66
N LYS A 589 23.46 16.20 -1.78
CA LYS A 589 22.87 16.39 -3.12
C LYS A 589 21.46 15.83 -3.20
N LYS A 590 21.28 14.62 -2.69
CA LYS A 590 19.99 13.94 -2.69
C LYS A 590 19.00 14.60 -1.73
N VAL A 591 19.44 15.02 -0.54
CA VAL A 591 18.58 15.74 0.42
C VAL A 591 18.02 16.99 -0.24
N LYS A 592 18.89 17.79 -0.87
CA LYS A 592 18.48 19.06 -1.48
C LYS A 592 17.52 18.86 -2.64
N TYR A 593 17.79 17.90 -3.53
CA TYR A 593 16.84 17.56 -4.60
C TYR A 593 15.45 17.21 -4.07
N PHE A 594 15.38 16.36 -3.05
CA PHE A 594 14.12 15.91 -2.47
C PHE A 594 13.34 17.02 -1.75
N VAL A 595 14.05 17.93 -1.08
CA VAL A 595 13.41 19.02 -0.35
C VAL A 595 12.95 20.13 -1.30
N TYR A 596 13.77 20.47 -2.30
CA TYR A 596 13.64 21.71 -3.07
C TYR A 596 13.20 21.54 -4.53
N ASP A 597 13.53 20.43 -5.19
CA ASP A 597 13.41 20.33 -6.66
C ASP A 597 12.26 19.45 -7.17
N ASP A 598 11.83 18.46 -6.38
CA ASP A 598 10.67 17.62 -6.72
C ASP A 598 9.53 17.85 -5.72
N PRO A 599 8.35 18.34 -6.16
CA PRO A 599 7.20 18.53 -5.27
C PRO A 599 6.58 17.21 -4.77
N TYR A 600 6.85 16.09 -5.46
CA TYR A 600 6.29 14.76 -5.17
C TYR A 600 7.37 13.66 -5.20
N PRO A 601 8.40 13.73 -4.34
CA PRO A 601 9.54 12.81 -4.34
C PRO A 601 9.23 11.48 -3.63
N TYR A 602 7.95 11.05 -3.65
CA TYR A 602 7.46 9.85 -2.98
C TYR A 602 7.46 8.62 -3.88
N ARG A 603 7.69 8.84 -5.18
CA ARG A 603 7.66 7.81 -6.21
C ARG A 603 9.01 7.10 -6.36
N SER A 604 8.98 5.98 -7.06
CA SER A 604 10.14 5.16 -7.38
C SER A 604 10.26 5.02 -8.92
N GLU A 605 10.76 3.89 -9.41
CA GLU A 605 10.57 3.50 -10.81
C GLU A 605 9.08 3.34 -11.19
N TYR A 606 8.20 3.16 -10.20
CA TYR A 606 6.76 3.21 -10.36
C TYR A 606 6.20 4.59 -10.04
N ALA A 607 5.18 5.01 -10.82
CA ALA A 607 4.60 6.34 -10.73
C ALA A 607 3.88 6.64 -9.39
N PHE A 608 3.44 5.60 -8.66
CA PHE A 608 2.82 5.70 -7.34
C PHE A 608 3.03 4.40 -6.55
N ASP A 609 3.92 4.43 -5.56
CA ASP A 609 4.17 3.34 -4.61
C ASP A 609 4.67 3.90 -3.26
N ARG A 610 5.17 3.02 -2.38
CA ARG A 610 5.73 3.39 -1.07
C ARG A 610 7.23 3.13 -0.94
N THR A 611 7.90 2.86 -2.05
CA THR A 611 9.30 2.41 -2.07
C THR A 611 10.25 3.49 -1.54
N ALA A 612 9.99 4.77 -1.84
CA ALA A 612 10.87 5.88 -1.47
C ALA A 612 10.69 6.38 -0.02
N PHE A 613 9.67 5.92 0.71
CA PHE A 613 9.27 6.54 2.00
C PHE A 613 10.33 6.42 3.10
N GLU A 614 11.08 5.32 3.12
CA GLU A 614 12.20 5.14 4.03
C GLU A 614 13.28 6.22 3.79
N SER A 615 13.62 6.44 2.52
CA SER A 615 14.61 7.43 2.08
C SER A 615 14.13 8.85 2.30
N THR A 616 12.92 9.19 1.87
CA THR A 616 12.38 10.56 2.01
C THR A 616 12.35 10.99 3.47
N TYR A 617 11.94 10.09 4.38
CA TYR A 617 11.99 10.35 5.82
C TYR A 617 13.43 10.54 6.32
N ALA A 618 14.36 9.67 5.92
CA ALA A 618 15.76 9.78 6.33
C ALA A 618 16.42 11.09 5.84
N LEU A 619 16.15 11.50 4.60
CA LEU A 619 16.63 12.74 3.99
C LEU A 619 16.04 13.96 4.71
N ALA A 620 14.73 13.99 4.94
CA ALA A 620 14.05 15.07 5.66
C ALA A 620 14.56 15.19 7.10
N LYS A 621 14.74 14.05 7.79
CA LYS A 621 15.29 13.99 9.14
C LYS A 621 16.73 14.50 9.20
N TYR A 622 17.56 14.13 8.22
CA TYR A 622 18.92 14.65 8.12
C TYR A 622 18.91 16.19 8.06
N GLY A 623 18.19 16.78 7.10
CA GLY A 623 18.13 18.23 6.92
C GLY A 623 17.46 18.98 8.07
N THR A 624 16.58 18.32 8.84
CA THR A 624 16.00 18.91 10.07
C THR A 624 17.02 18.96 11.21
N LEU A 625 17.92 17.97 11.31
CA LEU A 625 18.85 17.82 12.43
C LEU A 625 20.24 18.41 12.15
N LYS A 626 20.61 18.57 10.89
CA LYS A 626 21.91 19.06 10.43
C LYS A 626 21.72 20.34 9.64
N GLU A 627 22.61 21.30 9.84
CA GLU A 627 22.67 22.48 8.99
C GLU A 627 23.45 22.11 7.74
N MET A 628 22.88 22.38 6.58
CA MET A 628 23.52 22.18 5.28
C MET A 628 23.98 23.53 4.76
N GLU A 629 25.10 23.56 4.05
CA GLU A 629 25.57 24.79 3.41
C GLU A 629 24.81 25.06 2.11
N PRO A 630 24.53 26.33 1.77
CA PRO A 630 24.09 26.70 0.42
C PRO A 630 25.06 26.28 -0.67
N ASP A 631 24.58 26.20 -1.91
CA ASP A 631 25.39 25.83 -3.07
C ASP A 631 24.99 26.52 -4.37
N GLU A 632 25.92 26.47 -5.32
CA GLU A 632 25.73 26.85 -6.72
C GLU A 632 26.29 25.74 -7.59
N ASN A 633 25.51 25.27 -8.58
CA ASN A 633 25.87 24.19 -9.50
C ASN A 633 26.36 22.92 -8.78
N LEU A 634 25.62 22.46 -7.75
CA LEU A 634 26.00 21.31 -6.93
C LEU A 634 25.98 19.98 -7.71
N TRP A 635 24.96 19.79 -8.55
CA TRP A 635 24.79 18.57 -9.34
C TRP A 635 24.24 18.89 -10.73
N TYR A 636 24.85 18.30 -11.75
CA TYR A 636 24.39 18.40 -13.13
C TYR A 636 23.61 17.13 -13.51
N ASP A 637 22.32 17.30 -13.78
CA ASP A 637 21.45 16.24 -14.25
C ASP A 637 21.59 16.05 -15.75
N LYS A 638 22.31 15.00 -16.15
CA LYS A 638 22.54 14.60 -17.54
C LYS A 638 21.26 14.23 -18.29
N ASN A 639 20.19 13.82 -17.62
CA ASN A 639 18.93 13.49 -18.28
C ASN A 639 18.14 14.75 -18.67
N ARG A 640 18.24 15.78 -17.84
CA ARG A 640 17.49 17.03 -17.99
C ARG A 640 18.32 18.18 -18.57
N ASP A 641 19.64 18.03 -18.64
CA ASP A 641 20.58 19.07 -19.05
C ASP A 641 20.47 20.33 -18.16
N VAL A 642 20.45 20.13 -16.83
CA VAL A 642 20.23 21.18 -15.84
C VAL A 642 21.24 21.07 -14.69
N TRP A 643 21.73 22.23 -14.23
CA TRP A 643 22.45 22.35 -12.96
C TRP A 643 21.46 22.68 -11.83
N TYR A 644 21.53 21.92 -10.74
CA TYR A 644 20.81 22.18 -9.50
C TYR A 644 21.64 23.05 -8.57
N SER A 645 21.02 24.11 -8.04
CA SER A 645 21.65 25.11 -7.17
C SER A 645 20.68 25.50 -6.06
N HIS A 646 21.19 25.62 -4.83
CA HIS A 646 20.40 25.93 -3.66
C HIS A 646 21.08 27.08 -2.88
N PRO A 647 20.93 28.33 -3.33
CA PRO A 647 21.58 29.48 -2.69
C PRO A 647 21.02 29.77 -1.29
N GLU A 648 19.88 29.18 -0.96
CA GLU A 648 19.27 29.21 0.36
C GLU A 648 18.86 27.77 0.72
N VAL A 649 19.25 27.33 1.91
CA VAL A 649 18.83 26.06 2.49
C VAL A 649 18.51 26.26 3.96
N SER A 650 17.48 25.60 4.46
CA SER A 650 17.03 25.77 5.85
C SER A 650 16.49 24.47 6.45
N ARG A 651 16.58 24.39 7.78
CA ARG A 651 15.97 23.29 8.54
C ARG A 651 14.43 23.34 8.50
N GLU A 652 13.88 24.53 8.27
CA GLU A 652 12.42 24.74 8.19
C GLU A 652 11.86 24.07 6.94
N ASP A 653 12.48 24.26 5.77
CA ASP A 653 12.04 23.60 4.53
C ASP A 653 12.13 22.07 4.63
N CYS A 654 13.20 21.57 5.28
CA CYS A 654 13.36 20.14 5.53
C CYS A 654 12.28 19.60 6.47
N ARG A 655 11.84 20.40 7.44
CA ARG A 655 10.74 20.06 8.35
C ARG A 655 9.40 20.08 7.62
N GLU A 656 9.14 21.09 6.80
CA GLU A 656 7.95 21.16 5.95
C GLU A 656 7.88 19.95 5.01
N PHE A 657 9.00 19.58 4.40
CA PHE A 657 9.09 18.36 3.60
C PHE A 657 8.76 17.10 4.41
N MET A 658 9.25 16.99 5.65
CA MET A 658 8.91 15.87 6.54
C MET A 658 7.39 15.79 6.81
N ASP A 659 6.73 16.92 7.03
CA ASP A 659 5.29 16.99 7.27
C ASP A 659 4.49 16.64 6.00
N ARG A 660 4.90 17.13 4.82
CA ARG A 660 4.31 16.72 3.52
C ARG A 660 4.45 15.21 3.28
N GLN A 661 5.61 14.64 3.57
CA GLN A 661 5.86 13.20 3.48
C GLN A 661 4.95 12.42 4.43
N LEU A 662 4.73 12.92 5.65
CA LEU A 662 3.87 12.26 6.64
C LEU A 662 2.41 12.26 6.19
N TRP A 663 1.96 13.29 5.50
CA TRP A 663 0.62 13.30 4.89
C TRP A 663 0.53 12.27 3.77
N ALA A 664 1.50 12.23 2.86
CA ALA A 664 1.48 11.36 1.69
C ALA A 664 1.57 9.85 1.98
N GLY A 665 2.00 9.44 3.18
CA GLY A 665 2.22 8.03 3.58
C GLY A 665 1.03 7.39 4.27
#